data_AF-A0A097PNN2-F1
#
_entry.id   AF-A0A097PNN2-F1
#
_cell.length_a   1.000
_cell.length_b   1.000
_cell.length_c   1.000
_cell.angle_alpha   90.00
_cell.angle_beta   90.00
_cell.angle_gamma   90.00
#
_symmetry.space_group_name_H-M   'P 1'
#
loop_
_entity.id
_entity.type
_entity.pdbx_description
1 polymer ?
#
loop_
_entity_poly.entity_id
_entity_poly.type
_entity_poly.pdbx_seq_one_letter_code
_entity_poly.pdbx_strand_id
1 'polypeptide(L)'
;WRTLLLRIGDKCPEYGGNTDFKEHIETCYGVLWRELEHSSFLLQCAEQLPHKVPLYGTLVGLLNLEHEDFAKKVVETTHENFQDAINCDRIRILMRFMTVMMCNKVLQPGSLVVVFETLLSSAATTIDEERGNPSWQARADFYITCILSCLPWGGAELAEQVPEEIERVMVGIEAYLSIRFEDNDKDFLEDLWERIQVLSNNGWKLDSVPRPHLSFEAQLVSGKSHPINCPEQPYGKQKHEAELKYPRRLRRLNIFPESKTELQPIDRYVMEEYLLDVLLFLNGCRKECASCMVGLPVPFRYEYLMAETIFSQLLLLPQPPFKPLYYTLVIIDLCKALPGAFPAVVAGAVRALFEKIAYLDMECRTRLILWFSHHLSNFQFIWPWEEWAYVLDLPKWSPQRLFVQEVLEREVRLSYWEKIKQSIENASALEELLPPKGGPNFKYEDGRELSKELSSMVKGRQLAREIISWIEESVIPVHGAIEVVIQTLLDIGSKSFTHLITVLERYGQVIAKLCPDLDKQVMLIVEISFYWKNSAQMTAIAIDRMMGYRLISNLAIVRWVFSPANIGQFHTSDRPWEILSNAISKTYNRICDLRKEISSLKKGVLSAEKAKAELESAESKLTLVDGEPVLGENPVRLKRLRSIAEKAKEEEVSVRDSLEAKEALLARAFDENEALFIFLYKSFSNVLKERLHHASMEVDNESGQQNGYIIGDNEQWCLSTMGYVKAFTRQYASEIWTHIEKIDAEVFHPLFKQA
;
A
#
# COMPACT_ATOMS: atom_id res chain seq x y z
N TRP A 1 -16.09 7.70 -31.85
CA TRP A 1 -15.92 6.24 -31.63
C TRP A 1 -15.20 5.93 -30.31
N ARG A 2 -14.06 6.55 -29.96
CA ARG A 2 -13.35 6.29 -28.69
C ARG A 2 -14.22 6.43 -27.44
N THR A 3 -14.98 7.51 -27.35
CA THR A 3 -15.90 7.74 -26.22
C THR A 3 -16.99 6.68 -26.13
N LEU A 4 -17.54 6.23 -27.27
CA LEU A 4 -18.52 5.13 -27.30
C LEU A 4 -17.89 3.84 -26.75
N LEU A 5 -16.70 3.48 -27.23
CA LEU A 5 -16.01 2.28 -26.74
C LEU A 5 -15.67 2.35 -25.24
N LEU A 6 -15.23 3.50 -24.74
CA LEU A 6 -14.95 3.67 -23.31
C LEU A 6 -16.21 3.60 -22.45
N ARG A 7 -17.31 4.20 -22.91
CA ARG A 7 -18.57 4.31 -22.17
C ARG A 7 -19.54 3.17 -22.45
N ILE A 8 -19.14 2.14 -23.21
CA ILE A 8 -20.00 0.97 -23.45
C ILE A 8 -20.44 0.35 -22.12
N GLY A 9 -21.72 0.00 -22.03
CA GLY A 9 -22.37 -0.47 -20.79
C GLY A 9 -22.63 0.61 -19.72
N ASP A 10 -22.13 1.83 -19.86
CA ASP A 10 -22.42 2.90 -18.90
C ASP A 10 -23.77 3.56 -19.21
N LYS A 11 -24.48 3.98 -18.15
CA LYS A 11 -25.61 4.88 -18.29
C LYS A 11 -25.12 6.30 -18.59
N CYS A 12 -24.99 6.66 -19.86
CA CYS A 12 -24.42 7.95 -20.26
C CYS A 12 -25.11 8.59 -21.48
N PRO A 13 -24.93 9.90 -21.72
CA PRO A 13 -25.53 10.60 -22.86
C PRO A 13 -25.13 10.04 -24.23
N GLU A 14 -23.93 9.48 -24.37
CA GLU A 14 -23.44 8.89 -25.61
C GLU A 14 -24.30 7.72 -26.10
N TYR A 15 -25.00 7.04 -25.19
CA TYR A 15 -25.97 5.99 -25.49
C TYR A 15 -27.41 6.40 -25.18
N GLY A 16 -27.70 7.71 -25.19
CA GLY A 16 -29.04 8.25 -24.94
C GLY A 16 -29.57 7.98 -23.52
N GLY A 17 -28.71 7.59 -22.58
CA GLY A 17 -29.09 7.21 -21.22
C GLY A 17 -29.68 5.81 -21.07
N ASN A 18 -29.66 4.98 -22.13
CA ASN A 18 -30.02 3.57 -22.05
C ASN A 18 -28.94 2.76 -21.29
N THR A 19 -29.31 1.56 -20.86
CA THR A 19 -28.43 0.56 -20.24
C THR A 19 -28.53 -0.81 -20.93
N ASP A 20 -29.25 -0.92 -22.05
CA ASP A 20 -29.31 -2.16 -22.83
C ASP A 20 -27.98 -2.43 -23.53
N PHE A 21 -27.28 -3.46 -23.07
CA PHE A 21 -26.00 -3.86 -23.65
C PHE A 21 -26.09 -4.22 -25.12
N LYS A 22 -27.22 -4.78 -25.57
CA LYS A 22 -27.39 -5.14 -26.98
C LYS A 22 -27.38 -3.90 -27.86
N GLU A 23 -28.19 -2.90 -27.54
CA GLU A 23 -28.24 -1.64 -28.28
C GLU A 23 -26.90 -0.89 -28.21
N HIS A 24 -26.22 -0.91 -27.06
CA HIS A 24 -24.91 -0.28 -26.91
C HIS A 24 -23.86 -0.96 -27.80
N ILE A 25 -23.87 -2.30 -27.86
CA ILE A 25 -22.97 -3.09 -28.72
C ILE A 25 -23.28 -2.81 -30.19
N GLU A 26 -24.53 -2.85 -30.63
CA GLU A 26 -24.93 -2.56 -32.02
C GLU A 26 -24.51 -1.15 -32.44
N THR A 27 -24.76 -0.15 -31.58
CA THR A 27 -24.37 1.24 -31.81
C THR A 27 -22.84 1.38 -31.89
N CYS A 28 -22.11 0.77 -30.97
CA CYS A 28 -20.66 0.83 -30.96
C CYS A 28 -20.06 0.12 -32.17
N TYR A 29 -20.56 -1.08 -32.50
CA TYR A 29 -20.17 -1.87 -33.65
C TYR A 29 -20.33 -1.08 -34.96
N GLY A 30 -21.51 -0.48 -35.20
CA GLY A 30 -21.79 0.27 -36.43
C GLY A 30 -20.86 1.46 -36.68
N VAL A 31 -20.23 1.99 -35.63
CA VAL A 31 -19.22 3.06 -35.74
C VAL A 31 -17.80 2.47 -35.80
N LEU A 32 -17.48 1.52 -34.91
CA LEU A 32 -16.14 0.95 -34.77
C LEU A 32 -15.70 0.15 -36.01
N TRP A 33 -16.67 -0.44 -36.72
CA TRP A 33 -16.47 -1.10 -38.01
C TRP A 33 -15.66 -0.27 -39.03
N ARG A 34 -15.73 1.06 -38.93
CA ARG A 34 -15.04 1.97 -39.86
C ARG A 34 -13.63 2.39 -39.40
N GLU A 35 -13.20 1.94 -38.22
CA GLU A 35 -12.02 2.46 -37.49
C GLU A 35 -11.04 1.33 -37.08
N LEU A 36 -11.05 0.21 -37.83
CA LEU A 36 -10.39 -1.05 -37.47
C LEU A 36 -8.86 -1.00 -37.40
N GLU A 37 -8.25 0.05 -37.94
CA GLU A 37 -6.81 0.31 -37.81
C GLU A 37 -6.38 0.50 -36.33
N HIS A 38 -7.33 0.76 -35.42
CA HIS A 38 -7.10 1.11 -34.02
C HIS A 38 -7.38 -0.03 -33.02
N SER A 39 -7.09 -1.29 -33.38
CA SER A 39 -7.25 -2.46 -32.48
C SER A 39 -6.55 -2.32 -31.11
N SER A 40 -5.45 -1.54 -31.05
CA SER A 40 -4.70 -1.28 -29.82
C SER A 40 -5.52 -0.56 -28.75
N PHE A 41 -6.42 0.34 -29.13
CA PHE A 41 -7.25 1.08 -28.17
C PHE A 41 -8.33 0.19 -27.55
N LEU A 42 -8.89 -0.75 -28.32
CA LEU A 42 -9.82 -1.75 -27.79
C LEU A 42 -9.15 -2.65 -26.77
N LEU A 43 -7.94 -3.14 -27.06
CA LEU A 43 -7.16 -3.95 -26.13
C LEU A 43 -6.82 -3.18 -24.84
N GLN A 44 -6.43 -1.91 -24.96
CA GLN A 44 -6.22 -1.06 -23.78
C GLN A 44 -7.49 -0.94 -22.93
N CYS A 45 -8.67 -0.80 -23.55
CA CYS A 45 -9.93 -0.78 -22.83
C CYS A 45 -10.21 -2.13 -22.13
N ALA A 46 -9.99 -3.25 -22.80
CA ALA A 46 -10.17 -4.58 -22.21
C ALA A 46 -9.23 -4.83 -21.01
N GLU A 47 -7.99 -4.33 -21.09
CA GLU A 47 -7.01 -4.48 -20.02
C GLU A 47 -7.22 -3.53 -18.83
N GLN A 48 -7.76 -2.33 -19.06
CA GLN A 48 -7.89 -1.30 -18.02
C GLN A 48 -9.32 -1.11 -17.50
N LEU A 49 -10.32 -1.70 -18.16
CA LEU A 49 -11.72 -1.73 -17.75
C LEU A 49 -12.23 -3.18 -17.70
N PRO A 50 -11.63 -4.05 -16.86
CA PRO A 50 -11.90 -5.49 -16.88
C PRO A 50 -13.34 -5.86 -16.51
N HIS A 51 -14.08 -4.99 -15.83
CA HIS A 51 -15.53 -5.17 -15.58
C HIS A 51 -16.39 -5.08 -16.85
N LYS A 52 -15.84 -4.54 -17.96
CA LYS A 52 -16.48 -4.42 -19.27
C LYS A 52 -15.97 -5.44 -20.29
N VAL A 53 -15.06 -6.33 -19.90
CA VAL A 53 -14.48 -7.36 -20.78
C VAL A 53 -15.53 -8.16 -21.56
N PRO A 54 -16.68 -8.58 -20.98
CA PRO A 54 -17.74 -9.25 -21.76
C PRO A 54 -18.23 -8.43 -22.97
N LEU A 55 -18.39 -7.11 -22.80
CA LEU A 55 -18.85 -6.20 -23.86
C LEU A 55 -17.80 -6.07 -24.96
N TYR A 56 -16.52 -5.93 -24.58
CA TYR A 56 -15.42 -5.85 -25.54
C TYR A 56 -15.24 -7.15 -26.32
N GLY A 57 -15.36 -8.30 -25.65
CA GLY A 57 -15.27 -9.60 -26.32
C GLY A 57 -16.37 -9.82 -27.36
N THR A 58 -17.61 -9.41 -27.07
CA THR A 58 -18.70 -9.46 -28.05
C THR A 58 -18.49 -8.52 -29.22
N LEU A 59 -17.96 -7.32 -29.00
CA LEU A 59 -17.56 -6.45 -30.11
C LEU A 59 -16.50 -7.11 -31.00
N VAL A 60 -15.45 -7.72 -30.42
CA VAL A 60 -14.43 -8.43 -31.19
C VAL A 60 -15.03 -9.61 -31.96
N GLY A 61 -15.93 -10.38 -31.35
CA GLY A 61 -16.65 -11.47 -32.00
C GLY A 61 -17.45 -11.02 -33.22
N LEU A 62 -18.20 -9.93 -33.11
CA LEU A 62 -18.96 -9.36 -34.23
C LEU A 62 -18.03 -8.83 -35.33
N LEU A 63 -16.94 -8.14 -34.96
CA LEU A 63 -15.95 -7.65 -35.93
C LEU A 63 -15.25 -8.81 -36.68
N ASN A 64 -15.05 -9.95 -36.02
CA ASN A 64 -14.43 -11.14 -36.61
C ASN A 64 -15.24 -11.75 -37.76
N LEU A 65 -16.58 -11.64 -37.72
CA LEU A 65 -17.47 -12.20 -38.76
C LEU A 65 -17.17 -11.65 -40.16
N GLU A 66 -16.66 -10.42 -40.20
CA GLU A 66 -16.55 -9.65 -41.43
C GLU A 66 -15.08 -9.25 -41.72
N HIS A 67 -14.22 -9.13 -40.69
CA HIS A 67 -12.77 -8.89 -40.83
C HIS A 67 -11.94 -9.84 -39.96
N GLU A 68 -11.66 -11.04 -40.48
CA GLU A 68 -10.84 -12.06 -39.81
C GLU A 68 -9.43 -11.53 -39.45
N ASP A 69 -8.78 -10.78 -40.35
CA ASP A 69 -7.42 -10.25 -40.11
C ASP A 69 -7.37 -9.31 -38.89
N PHE A 70 -8.46 -8.57 -38.63
CA PHE A 70 -8.56 -7.73 -37.43
C PHE A 70 -8.57 -8.58 -36.17
N ALA A 71 -9.40 -9.62 -36.12
CA ALA A 71 -9.50 -10.50 -34.97
C ALA A 71 -8.19 -11.27 -34.74
N LYS A 72 -7.55 -11.74 -35.81
CA LYS A 72 -6.23 -12.36 -35.75
C LYS A 72 -5.20 -11.42 -35.13
N LYS A 73 -5.15 -10.15 -35.54
CA LYS A 73 -4.28 -9.14 -34.94
C LYS A 73 -4.58 -8.90 -33.47
N VAL A 74 -5.85 -8.87 -33.07
CA VAL A 74 -6.26 -8.75 -31.66
C VAL A 74 -5.75 -9.94 -30.84
N VAL A 75 -5.85 -11.16 -31.37
CA VAL A 75 -5.34 -12.38 -30.73
C VAL A 75 -3.81 -12.36 -30.63
N GLU A 76 -3.11 -11.99 -31.70
CA GLU A 76 -1.64 -11.87 -31.72
C GLU A 76 -1.14 -10.85 -30.68
N THR A 77 -1.71 -9.64 -30.65
CA THR A 77 -1.33 -8.63 -29.66
C THR A 77 -1.71 -9.05 -28.24
N THR A 78 -2.83 -9.75 -28.04
CA THR A 78 -3.18 -10.32 -26.72
C THR A 78 -2.14 -11.35 -26.27
N HIS A 79 -1.65 -12.19 -27.18
CA HIS A 79 -0.61 -13.17 -26.91
C HIS A 79 0.74 -12.50 -26.58
N GLU A 80 1.14 -11.46 -27.31
CA GLU A 80 2.32 -10.64 -26.98
C GLU A 80 2.21 -10.04 -25.57
N ASN A 81 1.06 -9.43 -25.25
CA ASN A 81 0.82 -8.87 -23.92
C ASN A 81 0.80 -9.95 -22.83
N PHE A 82 0.33 -11.15 -23.14
CA PHE A 82 0.31 -12.30 -22.22
C PHE A 82 1.72 -12.82 -21.93
N GLN A 83 2.61 -12.86 -22.92
CA GLN A 83 4.03 -13.17 -22.77
C GLN A 83 4.71 -12.19 -21.80
N ASP A 84 4.42 -10.89 -21.92
CA ASP A 84 4.94 -9.87 -21.00
C ASP A 84 4.34 -9.98 -19.59
N ALA A 85 3.08 -10.39 -19.51
CA ALA A 85 2.30 -10.41 -18.28
C ALA A 85 2.50 -11.64 -17.41
N ILE A 86 3.17 -12.72 -17.89
CA ILE A 86 3.32 -13.99 -17.15
C ILE A 86 3.97 -13.88 -15.76
N ASN A 87 4.56 -12.72 -15.50
CA ASN A 87 5.33 -12.32 -14.34
C ASN A 87 4.62 -11.30 -13.44
N CYS A 88 3.37 -10.92 -13.71
CA CYS A 88 2.64 -9.91 -12.94
C CYS A 88 1.12 -10.10 -12.98
N ASP A 89 0.41 -9.32 -12.17
CA ASP A 89 -1.06 -9.37 -12.01
C ASP A 89 -1.86 -9.15 -13.30
N ARG A 90 -1.24 -8.61 -14.37
CA ARG A 90 -1.90 -8.42 -15.67
C ARG A 90 -2.31 -9.75 -16.31
N ILE A 91 -1.67 -10.86 -15.97
CA ILE A 91 -1.97 -12.18 -16.54
C ILE A 91 -3.45 -12.56 -16.32
N ARG A 92 -4.00 -12.26 -15.14
CA ARG A 92 -5.38 -12.58 -14.76
C ARG A 92 -6.39 -11.92 -15.71
N ILE A 93 -6.18 -10.63 -16.01
CA ILE A 93 -7.09 -9.86 -16.87
C ILE A 93 -7.00 -10.35 -18.32
N LEU A 94 -5.79 -10.65 -18.79
CA LEU A 94 -5.59 -11.17 -20.15
C LEU A 94 -6.19 -12.56 -20.31
N MET A 95 -6.01 -13.47 -19.35
CA MET A 95 -6.64 -14.79 -19.38
C MET A 95 -8.17 -14.69 -19.33
N ARG A 96 -8.73 -13.75 -18.55
CA ARG A 96 -10.18 -13.46 -18.55
C ARG A 96 -10.65 -12.95 -19.91
N PHE A 97 -9.89 -12.05 -20.55
CA PHE A 97 -10.21 -11.56 -21.89
C PHE A 97 -10.12 -12.66 -22.95
N MET A 98 -9.11 -13.52 -22.89
CA MET A 98 -8.99 -14.73 -23.73
C MET A 98 -10.19 -15.66 -23.54
N THR A 99 -10.61 -15.89 -22.30
CA THR A 99 -11.81 -16.70 -21.98
C THR A 99 -13.07 -16.11 -22.61
N VAL A 100 -13.26 -14.79 -22.53
CA VAL A 100 -14.41 -14.14 -23.16
C VAL A 100 -14.31 -14.16 -24.69
N MET A 101 -13.13 -13.99 -25.28
CA MET A 101 -12.94 -14.14 -26.73
C MET A 101 -13.29 -15.55 -27.21
N MET A 102 -13.01 -16.58 -26.41
CA MET A 102 -13.44 -17.95 -26.68
C MET A 102 -14.98 -18.06 -26.68
N CYS A 103 -15.66 -17.48 -25.67
CA CYS A 103 -17.12 -17.46 -25.61
C CYS A 103 -17.76 -16.77 -26.84
N ASN A 104 -17.03 -15.84 -27.47
CA ASN A 104 -17.46 -15.09 -28.66
C ASN A 104 -16.96 -15.69 -29.99
N LYS A 105 -16.53 -16.95 -30.00
CA LYS A 105 -16.04 -17.69 -31.19
C LYS A 105 -14.80 -17.09 -31.88
N VAL A 106 -14.07 -16.22 -31.18
CA VAL A 106 -12.81 -15.63 -31.67
C VAL A 106 -11.61 -16.52 -31.35
N LEU A 107 -11.60 -17.17 -30.18
CA LEU A 107 -10.54 -18.11 -29.78
C LEU A 107 -11.04 -19.55 -29.76
N GLN A 108 -10.17 -20.48 -30.14
CA GLN A 108 -10.46 -21.92 -30.08
C GLN A 108 -10.51 -22.39 -28.61
N PRO A 109 -11.56 -23.12 -28.18
CA PRO A 109 -11.66 -23.62 -26.80
C PRO A 109 -10.47 -24.51 -26.40
N GLY A 110 -10.07 -25.44 -27.27
CA GLY A 110 -8.97 -26.36 -26.99
C GLY A 110 -7.62 -25.66 -26.79
N SER A 111 -7.33 -24.60 -27.54
CA SER A 111 -6.07 -23.86 -27.39
C SER A 111 -6.01 -23.09 -26.05
N LEU A 112 -7.16 -22.57 -25.58
CA LEU A 112 -7.26 -21.97 -24.26
C LEU A 112 -7.08 -23.00 -23.13
N VAL A 113 -7.65 -24.20 -23.26
CA VAL A 113 -7.45 -25.26 -22.27
C VAL A 113 -5.98 -25.70 -22.20
N VAL A 114 -5.28 -25.79 -23.34
CA VAL A 114 -3.83 -26.05 -23.35
C VAL A 114 -3.04 -24.99 -22.56
N VAL A 115 -3.47 -23.72 -22.58
CA VAL A 115 -2.87 -22.68 -21.73
C VAL A 115 -3.10 -22.99 -20.24
N PHE A 116 -4.30 -23.40 -19.85
CA PHE A 116 -4.58 -23.81 -18.47
C PHE A 116 -3.76 -25.03 -18.04
N GLU A 117 -3.71 -26.08 -18.86
CA GLU A 117 -2.93 -27.29 -18.61
C GLU A 117 -1.43 -26.97 -18.47
N THR A 118 -0.90 -26.06 -19.30
CA THR A 118 0.52 -25.66 -19.24
C THR A 118 0.83 -24.93 -17.93
N LEU A 119 0.00 -23.96 -17.53
CA LEU A 119 0.18 -23.23 -16.27
C LEU A 119 0.02 -24.14 -15.05
N LEU A 120 -0.95 -25.05 -15.07
CA LEU A 120 -1.18 -26.05 -14.04
C LEU A 120 -0.01 -27.03 -13.92
N SER A 121 0.51 -27.52 -15.05
CA SER A 121 1.71 -28.37 -15.07
C SER A 121 2.94 -27.64 -14.52
N SER A 122 3.11 -26.36 -14.86
CA SER A 122 4.15 -25.50 -14.28
C SER A 122 3.99 -25.35 -12.76
N ALA A 123 2.76 -25.18 -12.28
CA ALA A 123 2.44 -25.08 -10.86
C ALA A 123 2.79 -26.38 -10.11
N ALA A 124 2.33 -27.53 -10.60
CA ALA A 124 2.65 -28.85 -10.04
C ALA A 124 4.16 -29.14 -10.04
N THR A 125 4.87 -28.82 -11.13
CA THR A 125 6.33 -28.96 -11.22
C THR A 125 7.06 -28.04 -10.24
N THR A 126 6.50 -26.89 -9.88
CA THR A 126 7.14 -25.95 -8.94
C THR A 126 7.25 -26.54 -7.54
N ILE A 127 6.22 -27.25 -7.10
CA ILE A 127 6.12 -27.78 -5.73
C ILE A 127 6.70 -29.18 -5.59
N ASP A 128 7.11 -29.82 -6.70
CA ASP A 128 7.86 -31.06 -6.69
C ASP A 128 9.20 -30.88 -5.95
N GLU A 129 9.44 -31.66 -4.89
CA GLU A 129 10.64 -31.55 -4.05
C GLU A 129 11.91 -32.03 -4.76
N GLU A 130 11.81 -32.94 -5.73
CA GLU A 130 12.97 -33.52 -6.42
C GLU A 130 13.39 -32.71 -7.65
N ARG A 131 12.41 -32.16 -8.38
CA ARG A 131 12.58 -31.53 -9.70
C ARG A 131 12.27 -30.04 -9.70
N GLY A 132 11.55 -29.55 -8.69
CA GLY A 132 11.03 -28.20 -8.60
C GLY A 132 11.77 -27.27 -7.65
N ASN A 133 11.08 -26.22 -7.23
CA ASN A 133 11.50 -25.30 -6.18
C ASN A 133 10.28 -24.90 -5.33
N PRO A 134 9.95 -25.68 -4.28
CA PRO A 134 8.80 -25.41 -3.42
C PRO A 134 8.79 -24.01 -2.78
N SER A 135 9.97 -23.39 -2.64
CA SER A 135 10.07 -22.00 -2.16
C SER A 135 9.34 -20.99 -3.06
N TRP A 136 9.03 -21.36 -4.30
CA TRP A 136 8.31 -20.55 -5.29
C TRP A 136 6.81 -20.88 -5.39
N GLN A 137 6.23 -21.60 -4.43
CA GLN A 137 4.80 -21.95 -4.42
C GLN A 137 3.87 -20.73 -4.61
N ALA A 138 4.27 -19.51 -4.21
CA ALA A 138 3.45 -18.31 -4.42
C ALA A 138 3.11 -18.07 -5.90
N ARG A 139 4.03 -18.39 -6.81
CA ARG A 139 3.77 -18.37 -8.26
C ARG A 139 2.80 -19.47 -8.67
N ALA A 140 3.00 -20.68 -8.17
CA ALA A 140 2.17 -21.83 -8.48
C ALA A 140 0.71 -21.57 -8.09
N ASP A 141 0.47 -21.14 -6.85
CA ASP A 141 -0.85 -20.75 -6.35
C ASP A 141 -1.47 -19.61 -7.18
N PHE A 142 -0.66 -18.64 -7.58
CA PHE A 142 -1.10 -17.53 -8.40
C PHE A 142 -1.57 -17.99 -9.79
N TYR A 143 -0.88 -18.93 -10.43
CA TYR A 143 -1.33 -19.51 -11.69
C TYR A 143 -2.62 -20.28 -11.56
N ILE A 144 -2.78 -21.08 -10.50
CA ILE A 144 -4.04 -21.79 -10.23
C ILE A 144 -5.17 -20.77 -10.01
N THR A 145 -4.91 -19.72 -9.22
CA THR A 145 -5.86 -18.62 -9.02
C THR A 145 -6.27 -17.99 -10.34
N CYS A 146 -5.33 -17.75 -11.25
CA CYS A 146 -5.62 -17.18 -12.57
C CYS A 146 -6.53 -18.09 -13.40
N ILE A 147 -6.26 -19.41 -13.43
CA ILE A 147 -7.12 -20.40 -14.11
C ILE A 147 -8.53 -20.37 -13.51
N LEU A 148 -8.65 -20.51 -12.19
CA LEU A 148 -9.95 -20.52 -11.50
C LEU A 148 -10.74 -19.22 -11.72
N SER A 149 -10.05 -18.08 -11.73
CA SER A 149 -10.67 -16.76 -11.94
C SER A 149 -11.28 -16.55 -13.33
N CYS A 150 -10.95 -17.41 -14.30
CA CYS A 150 -11.53 -17.38 -15.65
C CYS A 150 -12.88 -18.09 -15.73
N LEU A 151 -13.08 -19.11 -14.91
CA LEU A 151 -14.23 -20.01 -15.02
C LEU A 151 -15.60 -19.33 -14.79
N PRO A 152 -15.75 -18.26 -13.96
CA PRO A 152 -17.00 -17.51 -13.91
C PRO A 152 -17.38 -16.84 -15.24
N TRP A 153 -16.42 -16.58 -16.13
CA TRP A 153 -16.64 -15.91 -17.42
C TRP A 153 -16.86 -16.85 -18.61
N GLY A 154 -16.44 -18.11 -18.52
CA GLY A 154 -16.54 -19.04 -19.65
C GLY A 154 -16.55 -20.52 -19.30
N GLY A 155 -16.72 -20.88 -18.02
CA GLY A 155 -16.80 -22.27 -17.59
C GLY A 155 -17.99 -23.01 -18.19
N ALA A 156 -19.12 -22.33 -18.37
CA ALA A 156 -20.30 -22.89 -19.06
C ALA A 156 -19.97 -23.26 -20.51
N GLU A 157 -19.39 -22.32 -21.26
CA GLU A 157 -19.02 -22.50 -22.66
C GLU A 157 -17.91 -23.55 -22.85
N LEU A 158 -16.97 -23.66 -21.91
CA LEU A 158 -15.94 -24.72 -21.91
C LEU A 158 -16.56 -26.09 -21.62
N ALA A 159 -17.43 -26.19 -20.62
CA ALA A 159 -18.11 -27.44 -20.28
C ALA A 159 -19.03 -27.94 -21.41
N GLU A 160 -19.57 -27.03 -22.23
CA GLU A 160 -20.36 -27.39 -23.40
C GLU A 160 -19.49 -27.80 -24.61
N GLN A 161 -18.40 -27.07 -24.89
CA GLN A 161 -17.62 -27.24 -26.12
C GLN A 161 -16.50 -28.28 -26.01
N VAL A 162 -15.87 -28.39 -24.83
CA VAL A 162 -14.69 -29.22 -24.56
C VAL A 162 -14.77 -29.85 -23.15
N PRO A 163 -15.82 -30.66 -22.86
CA PRO A 163 -16.11 -31.17 -21.53
C PRO A 163 -14.99 -32.05 -20.95
N GLU A 164 -14.35 -32.89 -21.79
CA GLU A 164 -13.30 -33.80 -21.33
C GLU A 164 -12.02 -33.04 -20.99
N GLU A 165 -11.67 -32.03 -21.80
CA GLU A 165 -10.51 -31.17 -21.59
C GLU A 165 -10.63 -30.36 -20.29
N ILE A 166 -11.78 -29.72 -20.05
CA ILE A 166 -11.97 -28.91 -18.85
C ILE A 166 -12.04 -29.77 -17.58
N GLU A 167 -12.62 -30.97 -17.66
CA GLU A 167 -12.62 -31.91 -16.53
C GLU A 167 -11.21 -32.33 -16.14
N ARG A 168 -10.31 -32.56 -17.12
CA ARG A 168 -8.89 -32.83 -16.82
C ARG A 168 -8.22 -31.68 -16.07
N VAL A 169 -8.50 -30.43 -16.45
CA VAL A 169 -7.99 -29.25 -15.72
C VAL A 169 -8.54 -29.23 -14.29
N MET A 170 -9.84 -29.45 -14.10
CA MET A 170 -10.47 -29.46 -12.79
C MET A 170 -9.87 -30.54 -11.87
N VAL A 171 -9.70 -31.77 -12.38
CA VAL A 171 -9.05 -32.87 -11.65
C VAL A 171 -7.59 -32.55 -11.34
N GLY A 172 -6.86 -31.94 -12.27
CA GLY A 172 -5.47 -31.56 -12.03
C GLY A 172 -5.31 -30.43 -11.00
N ILE A 173 -6.28 -29.51 -10.90
CA ILE A 173 -6.32 -28.48 -9.85
C ILE A 173 -6.56 -29.13 -8.49
N GLU A 174 -7.52 -30.04 -8.37
CA GLU A 174 -7.77 -30.81 -7.13
C GLU A 174 -6.49 -31.56 -6.70
N ALA A 175 -5.81 -32.21 -7.65
CA ALA A 175 -4.56 -32.90 -7.39
C ALA A 175 -3.47 -31.92 -6.89
N TYR A 176 -3.31 -30.76 -7.53
CA TYR A 176 -2.38 -29.72 -7.07
C TYR A 176 -2.68 -29.26 -5.64
N LEU A 177 -3.95 -28.99 -5.32
CA LEU A 177 -4.36 -28.54 -4.00
C LEU A 177 -4.04 -29.59 -2.92
N SER A 178 -4.11 -30.87 -3.25
CA SER A 178 -3.78 -31.95 -2.30
C SER A 178 -2.28 -32.11 -1.98
N ILE A 179 -1.39 -31.52 -2.78
CA ILE A 179 0.08 -31.68 -2.64
C ILE A 179 0.82 -30.39 -2.27
N ARG A 180 0.15 -29.24 -2.29
CA ARG A 180 0.78 -27.95 -1.94
C ARG A 180 1.05 -27.87 -0.43
N PHE A 181 2.01 -27.05 -0.02
CA PHE A 181 2.23 -26.78 1.40
C PHE A 181 1.13 -25.84 1.93
N GLU A 182 0.39 -26.31 2.94
CA GLU A 182 -0.72 -25.60 3.56
C GLU A 182 -0.28 -24.76 4.79
N ASP A 183 -0.97 -23.64 5.01
CA ASP A 183 -1.02 -22.98 6.33
C ASP A 183 -2.19 -23.61 7.13
N ASN A 184 -2.14 -23.56 8.47
CA ASN A 184 -3.14 -24.21 9.35
C ASN A 184 -4.61 -23.72 9.18
N ASP A 185 -4.84 -22.62 8.46
CA ASP A 185 -6.18 -22.03 8.23
C ASP A 185 -6.50 -22.10 6.72
N LYS A 186 -7.79 -22.35 6.39
CA LYS A 186 -8.28 -22.34 5.00
C LYS A 186 -7.91 -21.05 4.28
N ASP A 187 -7.22 -21.16 3.15
CA ASP A 187 -6.72 -20.00 2.41
C ASP A 187 -7.69 -19.51 1.31
N PHE A 188 -7.34 -18.41 0.65
CA PHE A 188 -8.18 -17.81 -0.39
C PHE A 188 -8.26 -18.66 -1.66
N LEU A 189 -7.24 -19.48 -1.96
CA LEU A 189 -7.23 -20.33 -3.14
C LEU A 189 -8.19 -21.52 -2.94
N GLU A 190 -8.20 -22.14 -1.76
CA GLU A 190 -9.18 -23.14 -1.35
C GLU A 190 -10.61 -22.57 -1.34
N ASP A 191 -10.81 -21.37 -0.78
CA ASP A 191 -12.12 -20.70 -0.81
C ASP A 191 -12.60 -20.48 -2.26
N LEU A 192 -11.70 -20.07 -3.16
CA LEU A 192 -12.06 -19.93 -4.58
C LEU A 192 -12.37 -21.27 -5.24
N TRP A 193 -11.58 -22.31 -4.96
CA TRP A 193 -11.80 -23.65 -5.51
C TRP A 193 -13.18 -24.19 -5.14
N GLU A 194 -13.56 -24.13 -3.86
CA GLU A 194 -14.89 -24.56 -3.43
C GLU A 194 -16.01 -23.76 -4.10
N ARG A 195 -15.84 -22.43 -4.24
CA ARG A 195 -16.82 -21.60 -4.95
C ARG A 195 -16.98 -22.01 -6.41
N ILE A 196 -15.89 -22.39 -7.08
CA ILE A 196 -15.92 -22.91 -8.44
C ILE A 196 -16.59 -24.28 -8.51
N GLN A 197 -16.32 -25.19 -7.57
CA GLN A 197 -17.01 -26.48 -7.50
C GLN A 197 -18.52 -26.29 -7.32
N VAL A 198 -18.94 -25.39 -6.43
CA VAL A 198 -20.36 -25.04 -6.24
C VAL A 198 -20.95 -24.44 -7.52
N LEU A 199 -20.25 -23.52 -8.19
CA LEU A 199 -20.68 -22.94 -9.46
C LEU A 199 -20.87 -24.03 -10.54
N SER A 200 -19.91 -24.94 -10.68
CA SER A 200 -19.96 -26.06 -11.64
C SER A 200 -21.16 -26.97 -11.36
N ASN A 201 -21.33 -27.39 -10.10
CA ASN A 201 -22.45 -28.24 -9.67
C ASN A 201 -23.83 -27.59 -9.86
N ASN A 202 -23.89 -26.25 -9.83
CA ASN A 202 -25.10 -25.48 -10.07
C ASN A 202 -25.30 -25.11 -11.55
N GLY A 203 -24.60 -25.78 -12.47
CA GLY A 203 -24.75 -25.60 -13.92
C GLY A 203 -24.19 -24.27 -14.42
N TRP A 204 -23.12 -23.77 -13.81
CA TRP A 204 -22.42 -22.55 -14.20
C TRP A 204 -23.30 -21.29 -14.22
N LYS A 205 -24.31 -21.22 -13.33
CA LYS A 205 -25.22 -20.08 -13.21
C LYS A 205 -24.70 -19.06 -12.20
N LEU A 206 -24.64 -17.80 -12.61
CA LEU A 206 -24.26 -16.65 -11.80
C LEU A 206 -24.84 -15.38 -12.41
N ASP A 207 -25.09 -14.36 -11.59
CA ASP A 207 -25.75 -13.11 -11.97
C ASP A 207 -24.75 -11.95 -12.13
N SER A 208 -23.52 -12.11 -11.61
CA SER A 208 -22.52 -11.04 -11.56
C SER A 208 -21.76 -10.80 -12.86
N VAL A 209 -21.79 -11.74 -13.83
CA VAL A 209 -21.07 -11.62 -15.10
C VAL A 209 -22.05 -11.43 -16.26
N PRO A 210 -22.06 -10.27 -16.93
CA PRO A 210 -22.86 -10.07 -18.12
C PRO A 210 -22.47 -11.06 -19.24
N ARG A 211 -23.48 -11.60 -19.94
CA ARG A 211 -23.31 -12.50 -21.10
C ARG A 211 -23.91 -11.91 -22.38
N PRO A 212 -23.42 -10.74 -22.85
CA PRO A 212 -23.99 -10.05 -24.01
C PRO A 212 -23.93 -10.88 -25.29
N HIS A 213 -22.96 -11.78 -25.42
CA HIS A 213 -22.76 -12.67 -26.57
C HIS A 213 -23.97 -13.55 -26.89
N LEU A 214 -24.74 -13.93 -25.87
CA LEU A 214 -25.94 -14.75 -26.04
C LEU A 214 -26.99 -14.06 -26.93
N SER A 215 -27.07 -12.72 -26.91
CA SER A 215 -27.99 -11.98 -27.80
C SER A 215 -27.57 -11.99 -29.27
N PHE A 216 -26.34 -12.41 -29.55
CA PHE A 216 -25.72 -12.43 -30.88
C PHE A 216 -25.30 -13.84 -31.32
N GLU A 217 -25.67 -14.88 -30.57
CA GLU A 217 -25.20 -16.25 -30.76
C GLU A 217 -25.40 -16.77 -32.19
N ALA A 218 -26.58 -16.52 -32.77
CA ALA A 218 -26.91 -16.91 -34.14
C ALA A 218 -25.98 -16.29 -35.20
N GLN A 219 -25.40 -15.12 -34.92
CA GLN A 219 -24.41 -14.48 -35.79
C GLN A 219 -23.00 -15.02 -35.49
N LEU A 220 -22.65 -15.11 -34.21
CA LEU A 220 -21.30 -15.50 -33.77
C LEU A 220 -20.92 -16.93 -34.16
N VAL A 221 -21.90 -17.83 -34.30
CA VAL A 221 -21.67 -19.23 -34.70
C VAL A 221 -20.97 -19.37 -36.06
N SER A 222 -21.10 -18.40 -36.97
CA SER A 222 -20.39 -18.42 -38.25
C SER A 222 -18.97 -17.84 -38.20
N GLY A 223 -18.53 -17.35 -37.02
CA GLY A 223 -17.21 -16.79 -36.82
C GLY A 223 -16.10 -17.84 -36.85
N LYS A 224 -14.93 -17.45 -37.35
CA LYS A 224 -13.75 -18.33 -37.37
C LYS A 224 -12.92 -18.14 -36.12
N SER A 225 -12.54 -19.23 -35.48
CA SER A 225 -11.76 -19.20 -34.25
C SER A 225 -10.26 -19.39 -34.50
N HIS A 226 -9.45 -18.65 -33.74
CA HIS A 226 -8.00 -18.61 -33.85
C HIS A 226 -7.32 -19.36 -32.68
N PRO A 227 -6.16 -20.02 -32.91
CA PRO A 227 -5.41 -20.67 -31.84
C PRO A 227 -4.61 -19.65 -31.01
N ILE A 228 -4.22 -20.03 -29.80
CA ILE A 228 -3.32 -19.29 -28.91
C ILE A 228 -2.46 -20.28 -28.13
N ASN A 229 -1.24 -19.89 -27.77
CA ASN A 229 -0.31 -20.75 -27.05
C ASN A 229 0.06 -20.14 -25.70
N CYS A 230 0.53 -20.99 -24.78
CA CYS A 230 1.09 -20.54 -23.53
C CYS A 230 2.55 -20.12 -23.72
N PRO A 231 2.94 -18.90 -23.29
CA PRO A 231 4.32 -18.45 -23.30
C PRO A 231 5.15 -19.19 -22.26
N GLU A 232 6.47 -19.27 -22.44
CA GLU A 232 7.37 -19.94 -21.48
C GLU A 232 7.27 -19.35 -20.07
N GLN A 233 7.19 -20.23 -19.07
CA GLN A 233 7.04 -19.80 -17.69
C GLN A 233 8.40 -19.45 -17.06
N PRO A 234 8.48 -18.37 -16.26
CA PRO A 234 9.68 -17.97 -15.55
C PRO A 234 10.06 -19.00 -14.47
N TYR A 235 11.36 -19.19 -14.27
CA TYR A 235 11.90 -19.95 -13.13
C TYR A 235 12.68 -19.01 -12.21
N GLY A 236 12.54 -19.19 -10.90
CA GLY A 236 13.32 -18.43 -9.93
C GLY A 236 13.65 -19.21 -8.68
N LYS A 237 14.44 -18.58 -7.81
CA LYS A 237 15.18 -19.28 -6.75
C LYS A 237 14.74 -18.91 -5.35
N GLN A 238 14.37 -17.66 -5.08
CA GLN A 238 14.15 -17.17 -3.72
C GLN A 238 12.66 -17.00 -3.39
N LYS A 239 12.24 -17.48 -2.21
CA LYS A 239 10.86 -17.37 -1.69
C LYS A 239 10.35 -15.93 -1.65
N HIS A 240 11.10 -15.04 -1.02
CA HIS A 240 10.76 -13.63 -0.89
C HIS A 240 10.53 -12.96 -2.26
N GLU A 241 11.33 -13.29 -3.28
CA GLU A 241 11.13 -12.74 -4.62
C GLU A 241 9.79 -13.19 -5.24
N ALA A 242 9.40 -14.44 -5.01
CA ALA A 242 8.10 -14.94 -5.46
C ALA A 242 6.95 -14.25 -4.70
N GLU A 243 7.04 -14.12 -3.38
CA GLU A 243 6.00 -13.49 -2.56
C GLU A 243 5.80 -12.00 -2.89
N LEU A 244 6.87 -11.30 -3.27
CA LEU A 244 6.77 -9.91 -3.74
C LEU A 244 6.17 -9.79 -5.14
N LYS A 245 6.43 -10.76 -6.02
CA LYS A 245 6.06 -10.70 -7.44
C LYS A 245 4.67 -11.27 -7.71
N TYR A 246 4.27 -12.26 -6.94
CA TYR A 246 3.00 -12.98 -7.07
C TYR A 246 2.20 -12.77 -5.78
N PRO A 247 1.40 -11.69 -5.71
CA PRO A 247 0.71 -11.33 -4.49
C PRO A 247 -0.28 -12.41 -4.08
N ARG A 248 -0.18 -12.86 -2.82
CA ARG A 248 -1.12 -13.78 -2.20
C ARG A 248 -2.20 -13.01 -1.44
N ARG A 249 -3.47 -13.37 -1.64
CA ARG A 249 -4.56 -12.93 -0.75
C ARG A 249 -4.58 -13.85 0.47
N LEU A 250 -4.01 -13.39 1.57
CA LEU A 250 -3.87 -14.23 2.78
C LEU A 250 -5.17 -14.34 3.57
N ARG A 251 -5.85 -13.22 3.86
CA ARG A 251 -7.06 -13.20 4.69
C ARG A 251 -8.07 -12.18 4.17
N ARG A 252 -9.35 -12.55 4.19
CA ARG A 252 -10.46 -11.64 3.88
C ARG A 252 -10.83 -10.85 5.15
N LEU A 253 -10.98 -9.53 5.01
CA LEU A 253 -11.54 -8.69 6.06
C LEU A 253 -13.06 -8.85 6.08
N ASN A 254 -13.60 -9.46 7.13
CA ASN A 254 -15.04 -9.64 7.31
C ASN A 254 -15.56 -8.64 8.36
N ILE A 255 -16.15 -7.55 7.86
CA ILE A 255 -16.73 -6.48 8.68
C ILE A 255 -18.17 -6.83 9.01
N PHE A 256 -18.97 -7.12 7.97
CA PHE A 256 -20.40 -7.33 8.09
C PHE A 256 -20.75 -8.82 8.25
N PRO A 257 -21.87 -9.15 8.92
CA PRO A 257 -22.37 -10.52 8.94
C PRO A 257 -22.87 -10.93 7.56
N GLU A 258 -22.82 -12.23 7.24
CA GLU A 258 -23.20 -12.77 5.93
C GLU A 258 -24.63 -12.39 5.51
N SER A 259 -25.54 -12.22 6.47
CA SER A 259 -26.93 -11.78 6.23
C SER A 259 -27.05 -10.38 5.63
N LYS A 260 -25.99 -9.56 5.65
CA LYS A 260 -25.97 -8.23 5.00
C LYS A 260 -25.46 -8.29 3.55
N THR A 261 -24.88 -9.41 3.16
CA THR A 261 -24.41 -9.69 1.80
C THR A 261 -25.04 -10.99 1.32
N GLU A 262 -26.35 -10.97 1.04
CA GLU A 262 -27.11 -12.09 0.48
C GLU A 262 -26.73 -12.28 -1.01
N LEU A 263 -25.52 -12.77 -1.27
CA LEU A 263 -25.00 -13.06 -2.61
C LEU A 263 -24.59 -14.53 -2.69
N GLN A 264 -24.74 -15.14 -3.87
CA GLN A 264 -24.12 -16.45 -4.10
C GLN A 264 -22.61 -16.33 -3.88
N PRO A 265 -21.95 -17.39 -3.37
CA PRO A 265 -20.53 -17.34 -3.07
C PRO A 265 -19.67 -16.87 -4.26
N ILE A 266 -19.99 -17.29 -5.48
CA ILE A 266 -19.23 -16.88 -6.66
C ILE A 266 -19.55 -15.44 -7.12
N ASP A 267 -20.80 -14.99 -7.00
CA ASP A 267 -21.17 -13.61 -7.31
C ASP A 267 -20.44 -12.62 -6.40
N ARG A 268 -20.30 -12.97 -5.11
CA ARG A 268 -19.49 -12.21 -4.16
C ARG A 268 -18.03 -12.10 -4.61
N TYR A 269 -17.43 -13.20 -5.07
CA TYR A 269 -16.05 -13.20 -5.57
C TYR A 269 -15.88 -12.30 -6.79
N VAL A 270 -16.75 -12.44 -7.79
CA VAL A 270 -16.70 -11.62 -9.01
C VAL A 270 -16.89 -10.14 -8.71
N MET A 271 -17.81 -9.81 -7.79
CA MET A 271 -18.01 -8.43 -7.38
C MET A 271 -16.81 -7.84 -6.66
N GLU A 272 -16.18 -8.60 -5.76
CA GLU A 272 -14.94 -8.19 -5.11
C GLU A 272 -13.84 -7.93 -6.16
N GLU A 273 -13.72 -8.79 -7.18
CA GLU A 273 -12.79 -8.58 -8.30
C GLU A 273 -13.07 -7.30 -9.07
N TYR A 274 -14.32 -7.01 -9.43
CA TYR A 274 -14.68 -5.77 -10.11
C TYR A 274 -14.33 -4.53 -9.28
N LEU A 275 -14.66 -4.54 -7.99
CA LEU A 275 -14.37 -3.41 -7.10
C LEU A 275 -12.86 -3.19 -6.95
N LEU A 276 -12.08 -4.27 -6.80
CA LEU A 276 -10.62 -4.20 -6.71
C LEU A 276 -9.99 -3.71 -8.02
N ASP A 277 -10.45 -4.20 -9.16
CA ASP A 277 -9.97 -3.76 -10.47
C ASP A 277 -10.29 -2.28 -10.71
N VAL A 278 -11.50 -1.84 -10.36
CA VAL A 278 -11.89 -0.42 -10.48
C VAL A 278 -11.05 0.48 -9.56
N LEU A 279 -10.79 0.05 -8.32
CA LEU A 279 -9.90 0.76 -7.41
C LEU A 279 -8.46 0.84 -7.97
N LEU A 280 -7.98 -0.23 -8.59
CA LEU A 280 -6.65 -0.33 -9.17
C LEU A 280 -6.48 0.60 -10.37
N PHE A 281 -7.33 0.49 -11.39
CA PHE A 281 -7.15 1.23 -12.64
C PHE A 281 -7.57 2.69 -12.56
N LEU A 282 -8.53 3.04 -11.69
CA LEU A 282 -9.03 4.42 -11.55
C LEU A 282 -8.45 5.18 -10.35
N ASN A 283 -7.31 4.70 -9.80
CA ASN A 283 -6.65 5.31 -8.64
C ASN A 283 -6.23 6.79 -8.83
N GLY A 284 -5.98 7.21 -10.07
CA GLY A 284 -5.68 8.60 -10.41
C GLY A 284 -6.92 9.50 -10.57
N CYS A 285 -8.12 8.91 -10.65
CA CYS A 285 -9.36 9.59 -11.04
C CYS A 285 -10.53 9.23 -10.10
N ARG A 286 -10.41 9.59 -8.81
CA ARG A 286 -11.36 9.19 -7.74
C ARG A 286 -12.86 9.37 -8.06
N LYS A 287 -13.25 10.41 -8.82
CA LYS A 287 -14.66 10.66 -9.17
C LYS A 287 -15.17 9.64 -10.19
N GLU A 288 -14.37 9.33 -11.20
CA GLU A 288 -14.69 8.27 -12.17
C GLU A 288 -14.64 6.90 -11.48
N CYS A 289 -13.71 6.69 -10.55
CA CYS A 289 -13.68 5.48 -9.70
C CYS A 289 -15.02 5.30 -8.96
N ALA A 290 -15.47 6.30 -8.20
CA ALA A 290 -16.74 6.25 -7.49
C ALA A 290 -17.95 6.07 -8.44
N SER A 291 -17.98 6.79 -9.56
CA SER A 291 -19.04 6.65 -10.57
C SER A 291 -19.10 5.24 -11.15
N CYS A 292 -17.95 4.64 -11.45
CA CYS A 292 -17.83 3.29 -11.99
C CYS A 292 -18.23 2.24 -10.95
N MET A 293 -17.80 2.38 -9.68
CA MET A 293 -18.20 1.47 -8.60
C MET A 293 -19.72 1.48 -8.38
N VAL A 294 -20.38 2.61 -8.53
CA VAL A 294 -21.86 2.72 -8.43
C VAL A 294 -22.57 2.11 -9.64
N GLY A 295 -21.95 2.13 -10.81
CA GLY A 295 -22.54 1.70 -12.07
C GLY A 295 -22.09 0.31 -12.54
N LEU A 296 -21.67 -0.58 -11.63
CA LEU A 296 -21.25 -1.93 -12.04
C LEU A 296 -22.45 -2.72 -12.60
N PRO A 297 -22.24 -3.55 -13.64
CA PRO A 297 -23.32 -4.15 -14.42
C PRO A 297 -23.92 -5.39 -13.76
N VAL A 298 -24.50 -5.24 -12.56
CA VAL A 298 -25.10 -6.34 -11.79
C VAL A 298 -26.54 -6.07 -11.34
N PRO A 299 -27.39 -7.11 -11.23
CA PRO A 299 -28.82 -6.94 -10.94
C PRO A 299 -29.14 -6.80 -9.45
N PHE A 300 -28.16 -6.98 -8.57
CA PHE A 300 -28.33 -6.99 -7.11
C PHE A 300 -27.60 -5.82 -6.45
N ARG A 301 -27.93 -5.57 -5.17
CA ARG A 301 -27.28 -4.54 -4.33
C ARG A 301 -25.98 -5.06 -3.72
N TYR A 302 -24.99 -4.18 -3.58
CA TYR A 302 -23.63 -4.56 -3.17
C TYR A 302 -22.91 -3.48 -2.36
N GLU A 303 -23.63 -2.53 -1.77
CA GLU A 303 -23.04 -1.41 -1.01
C GLU A 303 -22.24 -1.89 0.22
N TYR A 304 -22.70 -2.93 0.90
CA TYR A 304 -21.97 -3.55 2.03
C TYR A 304 -20.64 -4.16 1.56
N LEU A 305 -20.66 -4.94 0.48
CA LEU A 305 -19.45 -5.51 -0.11
C LEU A 305 -18.51 -4.40 -0.62
N MET A 306 -19.06 -3.36 -1.24
CA MET A 306 -18.29 -2.19 -1.69
C MET A 306 -17.52 -1.53 -0.55
N ALA A 307 -18.19 -1.23 0.57
CA ALA A 307 -17.53 -0.65 1.74
C ALA A 307 -16.47 -1.60 2.30
N GLU A 308 -16.81 -2.89 2.45
CA GLU A 308 -15.90 -3.92 2.96
C GLU A 308 -14.65 -4.08 2.09
N THR A 309 -14.78 -4.09 0.77
CA THR A 309 -13.64 -4.13 -0.16
C THR A 309 -12.77 -2.88 -0.05
N ILE A 310 -13.35 -1.68 0.10
CA ILE A 310 -12.55 -0.46 0.27
C ILE A 310 -11.78 -0.50 1.60
N PHE A 311 -12.43 -0.91 2.69
CA PHE A 311 -11.76 -1.06 3.99
C PHE A 311 -10.71 -2.17 3.97
N SER A 312 -10.93 -3.26 3.23
CA SER A 312 -9.95 -4.34 3.11
C SER A 312 -8.67 -3.83 2.45
N GLN A 313 -8.78 -2.94 1.46
CA GLN A 313 -7.62 -2.30 0.83
C GLN A 313 -6.96 -1.25 1.74
N LEU A 314 -7.76 -0.41 2.42
CA LEU A 314 -7.26 0.59 3.36
C LEU A 314 -6.51 -0.03 4.55
N LEU A 315 -6.97 -1.19 5.02
CA LEU A 315 -6.41 -1.92 6.15
C LEU A 315 -5.49 -3.07 5.72
N LEU A 316 -5.15 -3.17 4.43
CA LEU A 316 -4.35 -4.28 3.91
C LEU A 316 -2.93 -4.28 4.47
N LEU A 317 -2.48 -5.42 4.98
CA LEU A 317 -1.12 -5.61 5.47
C LEU A 317 -0.26 -6.27 4.37
N PRO A 318 1.04 -5.93 4.23
CA PRO A 318 1.80 -5.01 5.08
C PRO A 318 1.49 -3.53 4.82
N GLN A 319 1.00 -3.17 3.64
CA GLN A 319 0.65 -1.79 3.30
C GLN A 319 -0.52 -1.75 2.30
N PRO A 320 -1.32 -0.67 2.30
CA PRO A 320 -2.35 -0.47 1.28
C PRO A 320 -1.71 -0.31 -0.11
N PRO A 321 -2.34 -0.82 -1.18
CA PRO A 321 -1.80 -0.66 -2.55
C PRO A 321 -1.61 0.79 -2.99
N PHE A 322 -2.44 1.70 -2.47
CA PHE A 322 -2.37 3.13 -2.72
C PHE A 322 -2.32 3.93 -1.43
N LYS A 323 -2.01 5.23 -1.51
CA LYS A 323 -1.97 6.10 -0.32
C LYS A 323 -3.33 6.07 0.41
N PRO A 324 -3.37 5.95 1.74
CA PRO A 324 -4.63 5.88 2.51
C PRO A 324 -5.66 6.98 2.18
N LEU A 325 -5.16 8.20 1.88
CA LEU A 325 -5.98 9.33 1.47
C LEU A 325 -6.87 9.05 0.25
N TYR A 326 -6.41 8.21 -0.69
CA TYR A 326 -7.20 7.83 -1.85
C TYR A 326 -8.52 7.17 -1.43
N TYR A 327 -8.46 6.16 -0.55
CA TYR A 327 -9.65 5.46 -0.06
C TYR A 327 -10.58 6.37 0.72
N THR A 328 -10.05 7.30 1.54
CA THR A 328 -10.88 8.32 2.21
C THR A 328 -11.67 9.14 1.19
N LEU A 329 -11.01 9.60 0.13
CA LEU A 329 -11.65 10.44 -0.89
C LEU A 329 -12.66 9.66 -1.76
N VAL A 330 -12.41 8.38 -2.04
CA VAL A 330 -13.36 7.49 -2.73
C VAL A 330 -14.60 7.28 -1.86
N ILE A 331 -14.44 6.99 -0.56
CA ILE A 331 -15.57 6.84 0.38
C ILE A 331 -16.41 8.13 0.43
N ILE A 332 -15.76 9.31 0.48
CA ILE A 332 -16.46 10.60 0.46
C ILE A 332 -17.26 10.79 -0.84
N ASP A 333 -16.68 10.46 -2.00
CA ASP A 333 -17.38 10.58 -3.28
C ASP A 333 -18.53 9.57 -3.40
N LEU A 334 -18.38 8.36 -2.86
CA LEU A 334 -19.44 7.36 -2.79
C LEU A 334 -20.58 7.79 -1.86
N CYS A 335 -20.29 8.40 -0.70
CA CYS A 335 -21.32 8.99 0.16
C CYS A 335 -22.12 10.08 -0.56
N LYS A 336 -21.50 10.82 -1.50
CA LYS A 336 -22.19 11.83 -2.33
C LYS A 336 -22.97 11.21 -3.47
N ALA A 337 -22.46 10.13 -4.07
CA ALA A 337 -23.12 9.43 -5.17
C ALA A 337 -24.32 8.59 -4.68
N LEU A 338 -24.27 8.07 -3.46
CA LEU A 338 -25.28 7.21 -2.84
C LEU A 338 -25.75 7.74 -1.46
N PRO A 339 -26.29 8.97 -1.36
CA PRO A 339 -26.54 9.63 -0.08
C PRO A 339 -27.58 8.91 0.80
N GLY A 340 -28.52 8.17 0.19
CA GLY A 340 -29.56 7.43 0.92
C GLY A 340 -29.16 6.03 1.42
N ALA A 341 -27.95 5.55 1.08
CA ALA A 341 -27.52 4.19 1.40
C ALA A 341 -26.10 4.12 1.96
N PHE A 342 -25.12 4.63 1.22
CA PHE A 342 -23.70 4.38 1.52
C PHE A 342 -23.23 4.99 2.86
N PRO A 343 -23.66 6.20 3.28
CA PRO A 343 -23.31 6.73 4.61
C PRO A 343 -23.68 5.80 5.77
N ALA A 344 -24.87 5.17 5.72
CA ALA A 344 -25.31 4.24 6.74
C ALA A 344 -24.46 2.95 6.76
N VAL A 345 -24.05 2.47 5.58
CA VAL A 345 -23.14 1.32 5.44
C VAL A 345 -21.77 1.63 6.03
N VAL A 346 -21.19 2.80 5.71
CA VAL A 346 -19.90 3.23 6.27
C VAL A 346 -19.98 3.35 7.78
N ALA A 347 -21.02 3.97 8.33
CA ALA A 347 -21.23 4.06 9.77
C ALA A 347 -21.39 2.67 10.42
N GLY A 348 -22.05 1.74 9.75
CA GLY A 348 -22.12 0.34 10.16
C GLY A 348 -20.76 -0.36 10.16
N ALA A 349 -19.92 -0.10 9.15
CA ALA A 349 -18.57 -0.64 9.09
C ALA A 349 -17.70 -0.17 10.27
N VAL A 350 -17.76 1.13 10.58
CA VAL A 350 -17.01 1.71 11.70
C VAL A 350 -17.43 1.09 13.03
N ARG A 351 -18.74 0.93 13.27
CA ARG A 351 -19.25 0.27 14.48
C ARG A 351 -18.74 -1.17 14.59
N ALA A 352 -18.85 -1.95 13.52
CA ALA A 352 -18.37 -3.34 13.51
C ALA A 352 -16.85 -3.46 13.71
N LEU A 353 -16.06 -2.55 13.13
CA LEU A 353 -14.61 -2.52 13.34
C LEU A 353 -14.26 -2.08 14.77
N PHE A 354 -14.98 -1.12 15.32
CA PHE A 354 -14.81 -0.65 16.70
C PHE A 354 -15.14 -1.73 17.74
N GLU A 355 -16.20 -2.52 17.51
CA GLU A 355 -16.55 -3.70 18.31
C GLU A 355 -15.49 -4.81 18.25
N LYS A 356 -14.68 -4.86 17.19
CA LYS A 356 -13.63 -5.88 17.01
C LYS A 356 -12.23 -5.33 17.25
N ILE A 357 -12.10 -4.09 17.74
CA ILE A 357 -10.83 -3.36 17.70
C ILE A 357 -9.71 -4.00 18.51
N ALA A 358 -10.05 -4.74 19.57
CA ALA A 358 -9.10 -5.53 20.35
C ALA A 358 -8.42 -6.66 19.55
N TYR A 359 -9.05 -7.13 18.47
CA TYR A 359 -8.53 -8.18 17.58
C TYR A 359 -7.93 -7.63 16.29
N LEU A 360 -8.17 -6.34 15.97
CA LEU A 360 -7.51 -5.71 14.83
C LEU A 360 -6.01 -5.62 15.08
N ASP A 361 -5.23 -5.84 14.03
CA ASP A 361 -3.79 -5.60 14.05
C ASP A 361 -3.46 -4.13 14.38
N MET A 362 -2.35 -3.87 15.07
CA MET A 362 -1.97 -2.52 15.50
C MET A 362 -1.89 -1.53 14.33
N GLU A 363 -1.35 -1.94 13.19
CA GLU A 363 -1.29 -1.07 12.01
C GLU A 363 -2.69 -0.74 11.48
N CYS A 364 -3.61 -1.70 11.52
CA CYS A 364 -4.99 -1.50 11.11
C CYS A 364 -5.71 -0.54 12.05
N ARG A 365 -5.46 -0.61 13.38
CA ARG A 365 -6.02 0.34 14.36
C ARG A 365 -5.56 1.76 14.06
N THR A 366 -4.25 1.96 13.87
CA THR A 366 -3.70 3.29 13.55
C THR A 366 -4.28 3.84 12.24
N ARG A 367 -4.37 3.01 11.19
CA ARG A 367 -4.98 3.43 9.91
C ARG A 367 -6.46 3.77 10.06
N LEU A 368 -7.20 3.02 10.88
CA LEU A 368 -8.61 3.30 11.16
C LEU A 368 -8.77 4.63 11.91
N ILE A 369 -7.94 4.91 12.93
CA ILE A 369 -7.93 6.19 13.66
C ILE A 369 -7.68 7.36 12.70
N LEU A 370 -6.64 7.26 11.87
CA LEU A 370 -6.26 8.31 10.92
C LEU A 370 -7.35 8.52 9.85
N TRP A 371 -7.91 7.43 9.33
CA TRP A 371 -8.98 7.51 8.34
C TRP A 371 -10.25 8.10 8.96
N PHE A 372 -10.65 7.66 10.16
CA PHE A 372 -11.92 8.04 10.77
C PHE A 372 -11.92 9.51 11.20
N SER A 373 -10.86 9.97 11.86
CA SER A 373 -10.69 11.39 12.21
C SER A 373 -10.71 12.31 10.98
N HIS A 374 -10.03 11.91 9.89
CA HIS A 374 -10.05 12.65 8.64
C HIS A 374 -11.41 12.57 7.92
N HIS A 375 -12.11 11.44 8.00
CA HIS A 375 -13.47 11.31 7.48
C HIS A 375 -14.41 12.28 8.20
N LEU A 376 -14.42 12.26 9.54
CA LEU A 376 -15.25 13.14 10.37
C LEU A 376 -14.95 14.63 10.11
N SER A 377 -13.69 15.01 9.89
CA SER A 377 -13.34 16.40 9.55
C SER A 377 -13.98 16.90 8.24
N ASN A 378 -14.36 15.99 7.33
CA ASN A 378 -15.08 16.32 6.09
C ASN A 378 -16.61 16.34 6.27
N PHE A 379 -17.12 15.86 7.41
CA PHE A 379 -18.54 15.83 7.77
C PHE A 379 -18.81 16.59 9.09
N GLN A 380 -18.10 17.70 9.27
CA GLN A 380 -18.31 18.65 10.38
C GLN A 380 -18.08 18.06 11.78
N PHE A 381 -17.33 16.96 11.89
CA PHE A 381 -17.05 16.22 13.13
C PHE A 381 -18.30 15.59 13.77
N ILE A 382 -19.32 15.29 12.96
CA ILE A 382 -20.59 14.73 13.46
C ILE A 382 -20.48 13.21 13.59
N TRP A 383 -20.65 12.71 14.82
CA TRP A 383 -20.78 11.28 15.15
C TRP A 383 -21.70 11.14 16.38
N PRO A 384 -22.51 10.07 16.50
CA PRO A 384 -23.31 9.80 17.70
C PRO A 384 -22.41 9.31 18.86
N TRP A 385 -21.62 10.23 19.42
CA TRP A 385 -20.65 9.94 20.48
C TRP A 385 -21.25 9.34 21.76
N GLU A 386 -22.54 9.56 22.01
CA GLU A 386 -23.28 8.97 23.12
C GLU A 386 -23.29 7.44 23.06
N GLU A 387 -23.23 6.85 21.86
CA GLU A 387 -23.14 5.39 21.66
C GLU A 387 -21.84 4.82 22.23
N TRP A 388 -20.78 5.63 22.34
CA TRP A 388 -19.45 5.22 22.79
C TRP A 388 -19.06 5.82 24.14
N ALA A 389 -19.96 6.54 24.83
CA ALA A 389 -19.66 7.13 26.14
C ALA A 389 -19.22 6.09 27.20
N TYR A 390 -19.70 4.84 27.06
CA TYR A 390 -19.37 3.72 27.96
C TYR A 390 -17.87 3.38 28.01
N VAL A 391 -17.06 3.83 27.04
CA VAL A 391 -15.62 3.54 27.04
C VAL A 391 -14.88 4.12 28.24
N LEU A 392 -15.45 5.11 28.92
CA LEU A 392 -14.88 5.70 30.13
C LEU A 392 -14.93 4.74 31.33
N ASP A 393 -15.90 3.83 31.32
CA ASP A 393 -16.04 2.77 32.33
C ASP A 393 -15.02 1.64 32.10
N LEU A 394 -14.38 1.60 30.93
CA LEU A 394 -13.33 0.64 30.61
C LEU A 394 -11.98 1.07 31.18
N PRO A 395 -11.07 0.12 31.45
CA PRO A 395 -9.69 0.44 31.84
C PRO A 395 -9.02 1.40 30.86
N LYS A 396 -8.08 2.21 31.36
CA LYS A 396 -7.34 3.21 30.54
C LYS A 396 -6.64 2.61 29.33
N TRP A 397 -6.27 1.33 29.43
CA TRP A 397 -5.61 0.57 28.37
C TRP A 397 -6.55 -0.16 27.41
N SER A 398 -7.87 -0.06 27.61
CA SER A 398 -8.83 -0.69 26.70
C SER A 398 -8.65 -0.18 25.27
N PRO A 399 -8.51 -1.07 24.26
CA PRO A 399 -8.40 -0.65 22.86
C PRO A 399 -9.52 0.26 22.36
N GLN A 400 -10.75 0.09 22.87
CA GLN A 400 -11.88 0.96 22.51
C GLN A 400 -11.73 2.36 23.09
N ARG A 401 -11.33 2.47 24.36
CA ARG A 401 -11.08 3.75 25.02
C ARG A 401 -9.95 4.52 24.33
N LEU A 402 -8.86 3.83 24.01
CA LEU A 402 -7.74 4.41 23.29
C LEU A 402 -8.11 4.84 21.88
N PHE A 403 -8.92 4.05 21.17
CA PHE A 403 -9.40 4.45 19.87
C PHE A 403 -10.14 5.79 19.92
N VAL A 404 -11.07 5.96 20.86
CA VAL A 404 -11.81 7.23 21.03
C VAL A 404 -10.86 8.37 21.41
N GLN A 405 -9.98 8.15 22.38
CA GLN A 405 -8.98 9.14 22.79
C GLN A 405 -8.11 9.61 21.61
N GLU A 406 -7.58 8.67 20.83
CA GLU A 406 -6.71 8.98 19.70
C GLU A 406 -7.48 9.61 18.53
N VAL A 407 -8.73 9.23 18.28
CA VAL A 407 -9.58 9.91 17.28
C VAL A 407 -9.79 11.37 17.67
N LEU A 408 -10.18 11.65 18.92
CA LEU A 408 -10.38 13.01 19.42
C LEU A 408 -9.09 13.84 19.38
N GLU A 409 -7.95 13.25 19.75
CA GLU A 409 -6.61 13.84 19.60
C GLU A 409 -6.35 14.26 18.14
N ARG A 410 -6.61 13.37 17.16
CA ARG A 410 -6.44 13.69 15.73
C ARG A 410 -7.43 14.72 15.22
N GLU A 411 -8.68 14.72 15.68
CA GLU A 411 -9.68 15.72 15.32
C GLU A 411 -9.28 17.12 15.80
N VAL A 412 -8.72 17.23 17.01
CA VAL A 412 -8.20 18.52 17.52
C VAL A 412 -7.05 19.02 16.65
N ARG A 413 -6.16 18.13 16.16
CA ARG A 413 -5.09 18.51 15.21
C ARG A 413 -5.63 18.97 13.85
N LEU A 414 -6.77 18.45 13.42
CA LEU A 414 -7.47 18.83 12.18
C LEU A 414 -8.39 20.05 12.36
N SER A 415 -8.53 20.55 13.59
CA SER A 415 -9.41 21.66 13.95
C SER A 415 -8.82 22.45 15.12
N TYR A 416 -9.63 22.80 16.12
CA TYR A 416 -9.19 23.39 17.38
C TYR A 416 -10.03 22.83 18.53
N TRP A 417 -9.45 22.86 19.74
CA TRP A 417 -10.00 22.20 20.94
C TRP A 417 -11.47 22.50 21.20
N GLU A 418 -11.88 23.78 21.15
CA GLU A 418 -13.28 24.18 21.39
C GLU A 418 -14.26 23.59 20.36
N LYS A 419 -13.84 23.45 19.10
CA LYS A 419 -14.72 22.89 18.05
C LYS A 419 -14.99 21.41 18.28
N ILE A 420 -13.98 20.67 18.76
CA ILE A 420 -14.11 19.23 19.02
C ILE A 420 -14.84 18.99 20.34
N LYS A 421 -14.64 19.86 21.34
CA LYS A 421 -15.51 19.85 22.53
C LYS A 421 -16.98 20.04 22.16
N GLN A 422 -17.29 20.94 21.24
CA GLN A 422 -18.66 21.14 20.75
C GLN A 422 -19.22 19.91 20.03
N SER A 423 -18.41 19.16 19.28
CA SER A 423 -18.90 17.98 18.56
C SER A 423 -19.27 16.80 19.46
N ILE A 424 -18.81 16.79 20.71
CA ILE A 424 -19.11 15.76 21.72
C ILE A 424 -20.10 16.24 22.80
N GLU A 425 -20.82 17.34 22.60
CA GLU A 425 -21.75 17.91 23.60
C GLU A 425 -22.85 16.93 24.06
N ASN A 426 -23.27 16.03 23.16
CA ASN A 426 -24.20 14.92 23.45
C ASN A 426 -23.60 13.82 24.34
N ALA A 427 -22.29 13.81 24.54
CA ALA A 427 -21.53 12.83 25.31
C ALA A 427 -20.46 13.53 26.17
N SER A 428 -20.87 14.51 27.00
CA SER A 428 -19.97 15.42 27.72
C SER A 428 -18.92 14.74 28.59
N ALA A 429 -19.15 13.50 29.05
CA ALA A 429 -18.17 12.72 29.80
C ALA A 429 -16.88 12.46 29.00
N LEU A 430 -16.97 12.37 27.66
CA LEU A 430 -15.84 12.17 26.76
C LEU A 430 -14.87 13.37 26.72
N GLU A 431 -15.22 14.52 27.31
CA GLU A 431 -14.29 15.64 27.50
C GLU A 431 -13.02 15.21 28.25
N GLU A 432 -13.10 14.19 29.12
CA GLU A 432 -11.94 13.61 29.82
C GLU A 432 -10.91 12.95 28.88
N LEU A 433 -11.33 12.55 27.68
CA LEU A 433 -10.47 11.92 26.66
C LEU A 433 -9.91 12.93 25.65
N LEU A 434 -10.30 14.21 25.72
CA LEU A 434 -9.70 15.24 24.88
C LEU A 434 -8.22 15.45 25.24
N PRO A 435 -7.39 15.86 24.28
CA PRO A 435 -6.04 16.31 24.58
C PRO A 435 -6.05 17.43 25.65
N PRO A 436 -5.01 17.50 26.49
CA PRO A 436 -4.88 18.57 27.48
C PRO A 436 -5.05 19.95 26.85
N LYS A 437 -5.95 20.76 27.41
CA LYS A 437 -6.11 22.14 27.01
C LYS A 437 -4.94 22.97 27.53
N GLY A 438 -4.05 23.42 26.65
CA GLY A 438 -2.94 24.26 27.09
C GLY A 438 -1.93 24.60 26.01
N GLY A 439 -1.21 25.70 26.24
CA GLY A 439 -0.08 26.12 25.43
C GLY A 439 1.24 25.46 25.89
N PRO A 440 2.39 26.03 25.47
CA PRO A 440 3.69 25.56 25.93
C PRO A 440 3.83 25.64 27.46
N ASN A 441 4.66 24.77 28.02
CA ASN A 441 4.97 24.69 29.45
C ASN A 441 6.39 25.21 29.69
N PHE A 442 6.55 26.53 29.66
CA PHE A 442 7.83 27.20 29.80
C PHE A 442 8.29 27.29 31.27
N LYS A 443 9.45 26.73 31.60
CA LYS A 443 9.96 26.66 32.99
C LYS A 443 10.31 28.03 33.62
N TYR A 444 10.43 29.10 32.82
CA TYR A 444 11.02 30.37 33.27
C TYR A 444 10.10 31.58 33.11
N GLU A 445 8.78 31.38 33.16
CA GLU A 445 7.80 32.48 33.17
C GLU A 445 8.07 33.48 34.31
N ASP A 446 8.40 32.98 35.51
CA ASP A 446 8.73 33.79 36.68
C ASP A 446 10.15 34.40 36.64
N GLY A 447 10.91 34.11 35.58
CA GLY A 447 12.18 34.76 35.25
C GLY A 447 13.43 34.11 35.84
N ARG A 448 14.15 33.37 35.00
CA ARG A 448 15.58 33.06 35.20
C ARG A 448 16.43 34.06 34.43
N GLU A 449 17.41 34.69 35.07
CA GLU A 449 18.27 35.72 34.47
C GLU A 449 18.93 35.25 33.17
N LEU A 450 19.52 34.04 33.18
CA LEU A 450 20.14 33.43 31.99
C LEU A 450 19.16 33.22 30.82
N SER A 451 17.89 32.89 31.11
CA SER A 451 16.87 32.73 30.05
C SER A 451 16.49 34.09 29.43
N LYS A 452 16.37 35.13 30.26
CA LYS A 452 16.11 36.50 29.79
C LYS A 452 17.27 37.03 28.94
N GLU A 453 18.50 36.78 29.36
CA GLU A 453 19.70 37.19 28.63
C GLU A 453 19.77 36.49 27.27
N LEU A 454 19.62 35.17 27.22
CA LEU A 454 19.56 34.41 25.96
C LEU A 454 18.41 34.90 25.05
N SER A 455 17.24 35.18 25.62
CA SER A 455 16.11 35.76 24.86
C SER A 455 16.48 37.09 24.23
N SER A 456 17.19 37.95 24.97
CA SER A 456 17.70 39.23 24.46
C SER A 456 18.73 39.04 23.33
N MET A 457 19.69 38.13 23.50
CA MET A 457 20.70 37.81 22.48
C MET A 457 20.06 37.32 21.18
N VAL A 458 19.09 36.40 21.28
CA VAL A 458 18.38 35.84 20.11
C VAL A 458 17.49 36.89 19.44
N LYS A 459 16.75 37.70 20.21
CA LYS A 459 15.94 38.81 19.67
C LYS A 459 16.82 39.88 19.02
N GLY A 460 17.98 40.15 19.60
CA GLY A 460 19.04 41.00 19.05
C GLY A 460 19.77 40.41 17.85
N ARG A 461 19.41 39.18 17.43
CA ARG A 461 19.99 38.46 16.28
C ARG A 461 21.51 38.28 16.40
N GLN A 462 22.01 38.12 17.61
CA GLN A 462 23.42 37.81 17.83
C GLN A 462 23.82 36.52 17.11
N LEU A 463 25.10 36.45 16.77
CA LEU A 463 25.62 35.36 15.96
C LEU A 463 25.77 34.12 16.84
N ALA A 464 25.48 32.94 16.30
CA ALA A 464 25.45 31.72 17.10
C ALA A 464 26.78 31.42 17.81
N ARG A 465 27.92 31.80 17.23
CA ARG A 465 29.25 31.69 17.87
C ARG A 465 29.35 32.53 19.16
N GLU A 466 28.71 33.69 19.20
CA GLU A 466 28.71 34.60 20.36
C GLU A 466 27.83 34.00 21.47
N ILE A 467 26.68 33.44 21.09
CA ILE A 467 25.83 32.68 22.00
C ILE A 467 26.55 31.43 22.54
N ILE A 468 27.32 30.72 21.71
CA ILE A 468 28.11 29.56 22.14
C ILE A 468 29.16 29.98 23.19
N SER A 469 29.94 31.05 22.93
CA SER A 469 30.93 31.57 23.89
C SER A 469 30.27 31.92 25.22
N TRP A 470 29.14 32.64 25.17
CA TRP A 470 28.39 33.01 26.36
C TRP A 470 27.84 31.79 27.11
N ILE A 471 27.36 30.75 26.42
CA ILE A 471 26.92 29.51 27.07
C ILE A 471 28.09 28.82 27.77
N GLU A 472 29.25 28.72 27.12
CA GLU A 472 30.45 28.10 27.68
C GLU A 472 30.93 28.83 28.95
N GLU A 473 30.87 30.17 28.95
CA GLU A 473 31.35 31.02 30.04
C GLU A 473 30.33 31.17 31.20
N SER A 474 29.04 31.29 30.88
CA SER A 474 28.02 31.76 31.83
C SER A 474 26.96 30.73 32.17
N VAL A 475 26.70 29.76 31.29
CA VAL A 475 25.57 28.81 31.44
C VAL A 475 26.04 27.42 31.81
N ILE A 476 27.06 26.86 31.16
CA ILE A 476 27.61 25.52 31.50
C ILE A 476 28.05 25.41 32.97
N PRO A 477 28.69 26.43 33.58
CA PRO A 477 29.07 26.38 34.99
C PRO A 477 27.88 26.26 35.95
N VAL A 478 26.69 26.70 35.51
CA VAL A 478 25.45 26.64 36.28
C VAL A 478 24.66 25.42 35.79
N HIS A 479 24.63 24.34 36.57
CA HIS A 479 23.94 23.09 36.18
C HIS A 479 22.57 23.35 35.50
N GLY A 480 22.29 22.61 34.41
CA GLY A 480 21.06 22.76 33.63
C GLY A 480 21.20 23.54 32.31
N ALA A 481 22.38 23.60 31.70
CA ALA A 481 22.59 24.35 30.46
C ALA A 481 21.67 23.94 29.29
N ILE A 482 21.46 22.64 29.07
CA ILE A 482 20.51 22.16 28.05
C ILE A 482 19.10 22.64 28.37
N GLU A 483 18.66 22.52 29.63
CA GLU A 483 17.33 22.97 30.05
C GLU A 483 17.14 24.47 29.75
N VAL A 484 18.04 25.34 30.20
CA VAL A 484 17.93 26.80 29.98
C VAL A 484 17.85 27.12 28.49
N VAL A 485 18.78 26.60 27.71
CA VAL A 485 18.92 26.95 26.30
C VAL A 485 17.74 26.43 25.50
N ILE A 486 17.38 25.15 25.68
CA ILE A 486 16.30 24.52 24.90
C ILE A 486 14.94 25.10 25.27
N GLN A 487 14.62 25.28 26.55
CA GLN A 487 13.37 25.92 26.98
C GLN A 487 13.24 27.32 26.36
N THR A 488 14.31 28.12 26.40
CA THR A 488 14.30 29.49 25.89
C THR A 488 14.18 29.53 24.36
N LEU A 489 14.90 28.69 23.63
CA LEU A 489 14.82 28.64 22.16
C LEU A 489 13.46 28.14 21.67
N LEU A 490 12.89 27.11 22.33
CA LEU A 490 11.54 26.64 22.03
C LEU A 490 10.50 27.72 22.30
N ASP A 491 10.68 28.49 23.38
CA ASP A 491 9.79 29.60 23.72
C ASP A 491 9.76 30.70 22.68
N ILE A 492 10.93 31.12 22.20
CA ILE A 492 11.05 32.07 21.10
C ILE A 492 10.41 31.54 19.81
N GLY A 493 10.48 30.23 19.58
CA GLY A 493 9.92 29.54 18.41
C GLY A 493 8.45 29.12 18.54
N SER A 494 7.81 29.32 19.69
CA SER A 494 6.54 28.66 20.06
C SER A 494 5.31 29.14 19.29
N LYS A 495 5.38 30.34 18.69
CA LYS A 495 4.23 31.00 18.05
C LYS A 495 3.65 30.25 16.85
N SER A 496 4.51 29.61 16.04
CA SER A 496 4.07 28.76 14.93
C SER A 496 5.19 27.83 14.46
N PHE A 497 4.86 26.84 13.64
CA PHE A 497 5.85 25.90 13.09
C PHE A 497 6.97 26.63 12.33
N THR A 498 6.65 27.70 11.60
CA THR A 498 7.64 28.52 10.88
C THR A 498 8.59 29.25 11.83
N HIS A 499 8.12 29.72 12.99
CA HIS A 499 8.98 30.36 13.99
C HIS A 499 9.96 29.34 14.58
N LEU A 500 9.49 28.14 14.92
CA LEU A 500 10.36 27.05 15.37
C LEU A 500 11.43 26.74 14.31
N ILE A 501 11.03 26.54 13.05
CA ILE A 501 11.97 26.28 11.95
C ILE A 501 13.02 27.41 11.84
N THR A 502 12.59 28.67 11.91
CA THR A 502 13.50 29.83 11.83
C THR A 502 14.54 29.81 12.96
N VAL A 503 14.12 29.45 14.18
CA VAL A 503 15.04 29.33 15.32
C VAL A 503 16.02 28.17 15.11
N LEU A 504 15.55 27.01 14.65
CA LEU A 504 16.40 25.84 14.39
C LEU A 504 17.42 26.10 13.28
N GLU A 505 17.04 26.78 12.20
CA GLU A 505 17.97 27.09 11.10
C GLU A 505 19.06 28.07 11.53
N ARG A 506 18.72 29.08 12.35
CA ARG A 506 19.68 30.09 12.79
C ARG A 506 20.58 29.61 13.93
N TYR A 507 20.01 28.90 14.90
CA TYR A 507 20.66 28.56 16.16
C TYR A 507 20.87 27.06 16.36
N GLY A 508 20.60 26.22 15.35
CA GLY A 508 20.82 24.77 15.41
C GLY A 508 22.25 24.38 15.77
N GLN A 509 23.25 25.16 15.33
CA GLN A 509 24.65 24.95 15.72
C GLN A 509 24.91 25.14 17.23
N VAL A 510 24.13 25.99 17.91
CA VAL A 510 24.16 26.13 19.37
C VAL A 510 23.69 24.83 20.01
N ILE A 511 22.56 24.28 19.53
CA ILE A 511 21.99 23.01 20.01
C ILE A 511 22.97 21.86 19.76
N ALA A 512 23.55 21.78 18.56
CA ALA A 512 24.51 20.74 18.18
C ALA A 512 25.77 20.76 19.07
N LYS A 513 26.26 21.95 19.44
CA LYS A 513 27.40 22.10 20.35
C LYS A 513 27.07 21.66 21.78
N LEU A 514 25.84 21.91 22.25
CA LEU A 514 25.38 21.49 23.58
C LEU A 514 25.06 19.99 23.66
N CYS A 515 24.67 19.39 22.54
CA CYS A 515 24.21 18.00 22.46
C CYS A 515 25.07 17.15 21.52
N PRO A 516 26.40 17.01 21.79
CA PRO A 516 27.32 16.32 20.88
C PRO A 516 27.14 14.79 20.88
N ASP A 517 26.60 14.22 21.95
CA ASP A 517 26.50 12.78 22.17
C ASP A 517 25.05 12.31 22.41
N LEU A 518 24.89 10.98 22.45
CA LEU A 518 23.59 10.32 22.58
C LEU A 518 22.87 10.67 23.90
N ASP A 519 23.58 10.77 25.03
CA ASP A 519 22.97 11.09 26.32
C ASP A 519 22.38 12.50 26.31
N LYS A 520 23.15 13.46 25.78
CA LYS A 520 22.73 14.86 25.67
C LYS A 520 21.57 15.01 24.67
N GLN A 521 21.57 14.25 23.57
CA GLN A 521 20.44 14.23 22.63
C GLN A 521 19.17 13.65 23.28
N VAL A 522 19.27 12.64 24.14
CA VAL A 522 18.12 12.14 24.91
C VAL A 522 17.62 13.21 25.90
N MET A 523 18.53 13.92 26.59
CA MET A 523 18.15 15.06 27.45
C MET A 523 17.43 16.17 26.66
N LEU A 524 17.90 16.47 25.45
CA LEU A 524 17.23 17.39 24.53
C LEU A 524 15.79 16.94 24.23
N ILE A 525 15.58 15.66 23.90
CA ILE A 525 14.23 15.12 23.64
C ILE A 525 13.34 15.22 24.89
N VAL A 526 13.89 14.95 26.09
CA VAL A 526 13.17 15.11 27.37
C VAL A 526 12.71 16.55 27.57
N GLU A 527 13.59 17.53 27.34
CA GLU A 527 13.23 18.95 27.48
C GLU A 527 12.18 19.41 26.45
N ILE A 528 12.28 18.94 25.20
CA ILE A 528 11.24 19.18 24.18
C ILE A 528 9.90 18.59 24.63
N SER A 529 9.93 17.35 25.11
CA SER A 529 8.72 16.63 25.55
C SER A 529 8.06 17.27 26.76
N PHE A 530 8.87 17.85 27.66
CA PHE A 530 8.38 18.63 28.81
C PHE A 530 7.78 19.97 28.38
N TYR A 531 8.47 20.71 27.51
CA TYR A 531 8.00 22.01 27.03
C TYR A 531 6.65 21.87 26.29
N TRP A 532 6.54 20.84 25.44
CA TRP A 532 5.31 20.54 24.69
C TRP A 532 4.46 19.43 25.33
N LYS A 533 4.48 19.27 26.67
CA LYS A 533 3.74 18.18 27.35
C LYS A 533 2.24 18.17 27.06
N ASN A 534 1.65 19.34 26.79
CA ASN A 534 0.22 19.51 26.48
C ASN A 534 -0.08 19.43 24.97
N SER A 535 0.92 19.21 24.11
CA SER A 535 0.74 19.09 22.67
C SER A 535 1.61 17.96 22.10
N ALA A 536 1.00 16.79 21.92
CA ALA A 536 1.69 15.66 21.30
C ALA A 536 2.09 15.97 19.85
N GLN A 537 1.23 16.68 19.10
CA GLN A 537 1.54 17.16 17.74
C GLN A 537 2.81 18.01 17.71
N MET A 538 2.94 19.02 18.58
CA MET A 538 4.15 19.86 18.58
C MET A 538 5.38 19.09 19.03
N THR A 539 5.24 18.18 20.00
CA THR A 539 6.35 17.31 20.38
C THR A 539 6.87 16.53 19.19
N ALA A 540 5.96 15.86 18.46
CA ALA A 540 6.32 15.06 17.29
C ALA A 540 6.96 15.92 16.18
N ILE A 541 6.39 17.09 15.88
CA ILE A 541 6.93 18.01 14.86
C ILE A 541 8.32 18.53 15.25
N ALA A 542 8.52 18.93 16.51
CA ALA A 542 9.80 19.47 16.96
C ALA A 542 10.92 18.43 16.87
N ILE A 543 10.67 17.21 17.36
CA ILE A 543 11.63 16.10 17.27
C ILE A 543 11.90 15.73 15.80
N ASP A 544 10.85 15.63 14.99
CA ASP A 544 10.96 15.32 13.56
C ASP A 544 11.84 16.33 12.80
N ARG A 545 11.64 17.63 13.06
CA ARG A 545 12.44 18.70 12.46
C ARG A 545 13.87 18.70 12.96
N MET A 546 14.09 18.53 14.26
CA MET A 546 15.43 18.45 14.82
C MET A 546 16.21 17.22 14.31
N MET A 547 15.53 16.10 14.06
CA MET A 547 16.12 14.95 13.36
C MET A 547 16.50 15.32 11.91
N GLY A 548 15.63 16.05 11.19
CA GLY A 548 15.92 16.54 9.84
C GLY A 548 17.14 17.46 9.76
N TYR A 549 17.35 18.30 10.76
CA TYR A 549 18.54 19.16 10.90
C TYR A 549 19.75 18.43 11.53
N ARG A 550 19.66 17.12 11.77
CA ARG A 550 20.72 16.29 12.40
C ARG A 550 21.13 16.76 13.81
N LEU A 551 20.21 17.40 14.53
CA LEU A 551 20.39 17.78 15.94
C LEU A 551 20.04 16.61 16.88
N ILE A 552 19.18 15.70 16.42
CA ILE A 552 18.78 14.48 17.12
C ILE A 552 18.99 13.30 16.18
N SER A 553 19.67 12.25 16.65
CA SER A 553 19.81 10.99 15.91
C SER A 553 18.57 10.10 16.04
N ASN A 554 18.36 9.20 15.07
CA ASN A 554 17.34 8.16 15.17
C ASN A 554 17.57 7.23 16.39
N LEU A 555 18.84 6.95 16.73
CA LEU A 555 19.22 6.18 17.93
C LEU A 555 18.82 6.91 19.22
N ALA A 556 18.97 8.24 19.30
CA ALA A 556 18.52 9.03 20.45
C ALA A 556 17.00 8.90 20.65
N ILE A 557 16.24 8.90 19.55
CA ILE A 557 14.78 8.73 19.58
C ILE A 557 14.43 7.33 20.10
N VAL A 558 15.05 6.26 19.57
CA VAL A 558 14.83 4.91 20.09
C VAL A 558 15.12 4.86 21.59
N ARG A 559 16.27 5.37 22.03
CA ARG A 559 16.66 5.35 23.44
C ARG A 559 15.69 6.14 24.33
N TRP A 560 15.16 7.25 23.85
CA TRP A 560 14.14 8.02 24.56
C TRP A 560 12.80 7.27 24.64
N VAL A 561 12.35 6.65 23.55
CA VAL A 561 11.10 5.87 23.51
C VAL A 561 11.14 4.72 24.51
N PHE A 562 12.27 4.01 24.60
CA PHE A 562 12.47 2.91 25.57
C PHE A 562 13.02 3.39 26.92
N SER A 563 12.88 4.67 27.27
CA SER A 563 13.23 5.16 28.61
C SER A 563 12.18 4.75 29.65
N PRO A 564 12.55 4.61 30.93
CA PRO A 564 11.60 4.24 32.01
C PRO A 564 10.35 5.13 32.08
N ALA A 565 10.47 6.40 31.70
CA ALA A 565 9.35 7.35 31.70
C ALA A 565 8.26 7.00 30.66
N ASN A 566 8.64 6.35 29.56
CA ASN A 566 7.76 6.05 28.42
C ASN A 566 7.28 4.60 28.39
N ILE A 567 8.09 3.64 28.88
CA ILE A 567 7.77 2.21 28.84
C ILE A 567 6.38 1.91 29.39
N GLY A 568 6.01 2.48 30.55
CA GLY A 568 4.69 2.24 31.15
C GLY A 568 3.49 2.72 30.30
N GLN A 569 3.72 3.58 29.31
CA GLN A 569 2.68 4.25 28.53
C GLN A 569 2.41 3.60 27.17
N PHE A 570 3.16 2.55 26.80
CA PHE A 570 3.09 1.92 25.45
C PHE A 570 1.71 1.43 25.02
N HIS A 571 0.82 1.17 25.98
CA HIS A 571 -0.52 0.67 25.76
C HIS A 571 -1.59 1.66 26.21
N THR A 572 -1.20 2.90 26.52
CA THR A 572 -2.11 3.97 26.96
C THR A 572 -1.90 5.29 26.21
N SER A 573 -0.90 5.36 25.33
CA SER A 573 -0.54 6.55 24.56
C SER A 573 0.12 6.19 23.23
N ASP A 574 -0.34 6.79 22.13
CA ASP A 574 0.29 6.67 20.81
C ASP A 574 1.56 7.54 20.68
N ARG A 575 1.77 8.53 21.57
CA ARG A 575 2.81 9.55 21.41
C ARG A 575 4.24 8.99 21.20
N PRO A 576 4.74 8.02 22.01
CA PRO A 576 6.07 7.46 21.78
C PRO A 576 6.15 6.72 20.43
N TRP A 577 5.07 6.04 20.05
CA TRP A 577 4.98 5.25 18.83
C TRP A 577 4.88 6.10 17.56
N GLU A 578 4.15 7.22 17.60
CA GLU A 578 4.10 8.20 16.51
C GLU A 578 5.50 8.76 16.23
N ILE A 579 6.24 9.14 17.29
CA ILE A 579 7.59 9.68 17.17
C ILE A 579 8.58 8.62 16.65
N LEU A 580 8.49 7.39 17.16
CA LEU A 580 9.32 6.27 16.69
C LEU A 580 9.04 5.94 15.23
N SER A 581 7.76 5.82 14.87
CA SER A 581 7.32 5.54 13.50
C SER A 581 7.80 6.60 12.52
N ASN A 582 7.74 7.88 12.89
CA ASN A 582 8.24 8.98 12.08
C ASN A 582 9.77 8.89 11.87
N ALA A 583 10.51 8.55 12.93
CA ALA A 583 11.97 8.40 12.84
C ALA A 583 12.38 7.25 11.90
N ILE A 584 11.77 6.07 12.07
CA ILE A 584 12.06 4.90 11.23
C ILE A 584 11.62 5.17 9.78
N SER A 585 10.42 5.70 9.58
CA SER A 585 9.92 6.09 8.24
C SER A 585 10.86 7.06 7.54
N LYS A 586 11.38 8.07 8.26
CA LYS A 586 12.32 9.05 7.68
C LYS A 586 13.65 8.41 7.29
N THR A 587 14.20 7.51 8.10
CA THR A 587 15.41 6.76 7.76
C THR A 587 15.18 5.86 6.54
N TYR A 588 14.06 5.12 6.51
CA TYR A 588 13.67 4.28 5.38
C TYR A 588 13.48 5.08 4.08
N ASN A 589 12.72 6.18 4.13
CA ASN A 589 12.43 7.01 2.96
C ASN A 589 13.71 7.58 2.34
N ARG A 590 14.71 7.96 3.15
CA ARG A 590 16.02 8.40 2.65
C ARG A 590 16.71 7.32 1.82
N ILE A 591 16.64 6.06 2.23
CA ILE A 591 17.20 4.94 1.46
C ILE A 591 16.43 4.75 0.16
N CYS A 592 15.09 4.78 0.21
CA CYS A 592 14.25 4.66 -0.98
C CYS A 592 14.53 5.77 -2.00
N ASP A 593 14.67 7.02 -1.55
CA ASP A 593 14.95 8.16 -2.41
C ASP A 593 16.35 8.06 -3.02
N LEU A 594 17.37 7.68 -2.24
CA LEU A 594 18.71 7.43 -2.76
C LEU A 594 18.74 6.31 -3.81
N ARG A 595 18.02 5.20 -3.58
CA ARG A 595 17.91 4.11 -4.56
C ARG A 595 17.25 4.58 -5.87
N LYS A 596 16.19 5.40 -5.78
CA LYS A 596 15.52 5.97 -6.97
C LYS A 596 16.45 6.91 -7.74
N GLU A 597 17.15 7.80 -7.04
CA GLU A 597 18.13 8.72 -7.63
C GLU A 597 19.26 7.94 -8.32
N ILE A 598 19.85 6.95 -7.65
CA ILE A 598 20.89 6.07 -8.22
C ILE A 598 20.39 5.34 -9.46
N SER A 599 19.16 4.78 -9.43
CA SER A 599 18.56 4.11 -10.58
C SER A 599 18.39 5.07 -11.77
N SER A 600 17.96 6.31 -11.52
CA SER A 600 17.84 7.35 -12.54
C SER A 600 19.20 7.73 -13.14
N LEU A 601 20.22 7.89 -12.29
CA LEU A 601 21.58 8.21 -12.72
C LEU A 601 22.19 7.06 -13.55
N LYS A 602 21.99 5.81 -13.14
CA LYS A 602 22.43 4.62 -13.91
C LYS A 602 21.81 4.57 -15.31
N LYS A 603 20.52 4.90 -15.44
CA LYS A 603 19.87 5.03 -16.76
C LYS A 603 20.49 6.15 -17.61
N GLY A 604 20.88 7.25 -16.98
CA GLY A 604 21.61 8.34 -17.63
C GLY A 604 22.95 7.89 -18.20
N VAL A 605 23.75 7.15 -17.41
CA VAL A 605 25.04 6.59 -17.85
C VAL A 605 24.83 5.64 -19.04
N LEU A 606 23.89 4.70 -18.94
CA LEU A 606 23.59 3.76 -20.02
C LEU A 606 23.15 4.46 -21.31
N SER A 607 22.38 5.56 -21.19
CA SER A 607 21.99 6.37 -22.36
C SER A 607 23.19 7.05 -23.02
N ALA A 608 24.17 7.53 -22.24
CA ALA A 608 25.39 8.13 -22.77
C ALA A 608 26.29 7.09 -23.45
N GLU A 609 26.46 5.92 -22.83
CA GLU A 609 27.19 4.78 -23.41
C GLU A 609 26.55 4.33 -24.73
N LYS A 610 25.21 4.29 -24.80
CA LYS A 610 24.49 3.97 -26.04
C LYS A 610 24.73 5.01 -27.13
N ALA A 611 24.65 6.31 -26.82
CA ALA A 611 24.92 7.37 -27.79
C ALA A 611 26.34 7.28 -28.36
N LYS A 612 27.32 6.92 -27.52
CA LYS A 612 28.69 6.68 -27.93
C LYS A 612 28.81 5.44 -28.84
N ALA A 613 28.19 4.33 -28.47
CA ALA A 613 28.18 3.11 -29.28
C ALA A 613 27.49 3.30 -30.65
N GLU A 614 26.41 4.10 -30.70
CA GLU A 614 25.74 4.48 -31.96
C GLU A 614 26.66 5.31 -32.86
N LEU A 615 27.44 6.24 -32.30
CA LEU A 615 28.45 6.97 -33.06
C LEU A 615 29.55 6.05 -33.58
N GLU A 616 30.14 5.19 -32.73
CA GLU A 616 31.19 4.24 -33.13
C GLU A 616 30.70 3.25 -34.20
N SER A 617 29.45 2.81 -34.11
CA SER A 617 28.81 1.97 -35.14
C SER A 617 28.62 2.72 -36.47
N ALA A 618 28.21 3.98 -36.43
CA ALA A 618 28.08 4.81 -37.63
C ALA A 618 29.46 5.12 -38.26
N GLU A 619 30.49 5.35 -37.44
CA GLU A 619 31.86 5.60 -37.89
C GLU A 619 32.52 4.34 -38.49
N SER A 620 32.29 3.16 -37.93
CA SER A 620 32.85 1.90 -38.47
C SER A 620 32.26 1.48 -39.82
N LYS A 621 31.01 1.87 -40.13
CA LYS A 621 30.42 1.70 -41.48
C LYS A 621 31.04 2.59 -42.54
N LEU A 622 31.81 3.61 -42.16
CA LEU A 622 32.58 4.46 -43.09
C LEU A 622 33.95 3.84 -43.43
N THR A 623 34.41 2.83 -42.70
CA THR A 623 35.70 2.17 -42.91
C THR A 623 35.57 0.86 -43.69
N LEU A 624 35.56 1.01 -45.03
CA LEU A 624 36.05 0.08 -46.08
C LEU A 624 35.35 -1.28 -46.32
N VAL A 625 34.89 -1.46 -47.57
CA VAL A 625 34.92 -2.74 -48.30
C VAL A 625 35.70 -2.51 -49.60
N ASP A 626 36.78 -3.26 -49.81
CA ASP A 626 37.57 -3.38 -51.07
C ASP A 626 37.92 -2.08 -51.83
N GLY A 627 38.30 -1.01 -51.11
CA GLY A 627 38.91 0.16 -51.75
C GLY A 627 38.00 1.03 -52.62
N GLU A 628 36.69 0.74 -52.69
CA GLU A 628 35.70 1.61 -53.32
C GLU A 628 34.66 2.14 -52.32
N PRO A 629 34.29 3.43 -52.38
CA PRO A 629 33.35 4.04 -51.43
C PRO A 629 31.91 3.59 -51.72
N VAL A 630 31.40 2.64 -50.94
CA VAL A 630 29.96 2.32 -50.90
C VAL A 630 29.23 3.44 -50.13
N LEU A 631 28.06 3.87 -50.65
CA LEU A 631 27.18 4.94 -50.12
C LEU A 631 27.26 5.10 -48.59
N GLY A 632 28.12 6.02 -48.15
CA GLY A 632 28.33 6.32 -46.73
C GLY A 632 27.05 6.85 -46.09
N GLU A 633 26.86 6.56 -44.80
CA GLU A 633 25.79 7.19 -44.02
C GLU A 633 25.82 8.72 -44.23
N ASN A 634 24.63 9.33 -44.35
CA ASN A 634 24.46 10.75 -44.65
C ASN A 634 25.36 11.62 -43.73
N PRO A 635 26.26 12.46 -44.28
CA PRO A 635 27.19 13.29 -43.50
C PRO A 635 26.50 14.18 -42.44
N VAL A 636 25.26 14.59 -42.71
CA VAL A 636 24.43 15.36 -41.78
C VAL A 636 24.03 14.52 -40.57
N ARG A 637 23.73 13.22 -40.77
CA ARG A 637 23.42 12.27 -39.70
C ARG A 637 24.65 12.00 -38.83
N LEU A 638 25.81 11.81 -39.44
CA LEU A 638 27.06 11.58 -38.69
C LEU A 638 27.45 12.79 -37.83
N LYS A 639 27.36 14.01 -38.40
CA LYS A 639 27.60 15.25 -37.64
C LYS A 639 26.63 15.40 -36.46
N ARG A 640 25.35 15.00 -36.65
CA ARG A 640 24.34 14.99 -35.60
C ARG A 640 24.66 13.97 -34.50
N LEU A 641 25.01 12.74 -34.87
CA LEU A 641 25.41 11.70 -33.91
C LEU A 641 26.65 12.10 -33.11
N ARG A 642 27.65 12.72 -33.76
CA ARG A 642 28.86 13.22 -33.09
C ARG A 642 28.53 14.30 -32.07
N SER A 643 27.70 15.28 -32.44
CA SER A 643 27.24 16.32 -31.52
C SER A 643 26.44 15.75 -30.33
N ILE A 644 25.60 14.74 -30.56
CA ILE A 644 24.86 14.05 -29.50
C ILE A 644 25.81 13.31 -28.55
N ALA A 645 26.78 12.57 -29.10
CA ALA A 645 27.75 11.81 -28.30
C ALA A 645 28.73 12.70 -27.52
N GLU A 646 29.17 13.83 -28.09
CA GLU A 646 30.01 14.82 -27.39
C GLU A 646 29.26 15.42 -26.20
N LYS A 647 28.01 15.86 -26.41
CA LYS A 647 27.16 16.38 -25.33
C LYS A 647 26.89 15.30 -24.27
N ALA A 648 26.59 14.08 -24.70
CA ALA A 648 26.36 12.97 -23.78
C ALA A 648 27.60 12.62 -22.95
N LYS A 649 28.80 12.74 -23.53
CA LYS A 649 30.08 12.50 -22.84
C LYS A 649 30.37 13.57 -21.76
N GLU A 650 30.07 14.84 -22.04
CA GLU A 650 30.18 15.91 -21.04
C GLU A 650 29.21 15.69 -19.87
N GLU A 651 27.95 15.35 -20.18
CA GLU A 651 26.93 15.01 -19.18
C GLU A 651 27.29 13.73 -18.40
N GLU A 652 27.90 12.73 -19.05
CA GLU A 652 28.29 11.45 -18.46
C GLU A 652 29.25 11.61 -17.29
N VAL A 653 30.27 12.47 -17.41
CA VAL A 653 31.24 12.71 -16.32
C VAL A 653 30.51 13.25 -15.08
N SER A 654 29.66 14.27 -15.26
CA SER A 654 28.88 14.84 -14.16
C SER A 654 27.90 13.83 -13.55
N VAL A 655 27.27 12.98 -14.37
CA VAL A 655 26.36 11.93 -13.91
C VAL A 655 27.12 10.84 -13.14
N ARG A 656 28.32 10.44 -13.57
CA ARG A 656 29.17 9.46 -12.88
C ARG A 656 29.64 9.99 -11.51
N ASP A 657 30.09 11.25 -11.44
CA ASP A 657 30.49 11.88 -10.17
C ASP A 657 29.30 11.95 -9.19
N SER A 658 28.11 12.31 -9.70
CA SER A 658 26.88 12.32 -8.90
C SER A 658 26.51 10.91 -8.43
N LEU A 659 26.65 9.91 -9.30
CA LEU A 659 26.37 8.50 -9.00
C LEU A 659 27.28 8.00 -7.88
N GLU A 660 28.59 8.23 -7.96
CA GLU A 660 29.55 7.84 -6.92
C GLU A 660 29.21 8.50 -5.57
N ALA A 661 28.93 9.81 -5.57
CA ALA A 661 28.55 10.54 -4.36
C ALA A 661 27.25 9.98 -3.73
N LYS A 662 26.27 9.60 -4.55
CA LYS A 662 25.00 9.03 -4.10
C LYS A 662 25.16 7.59 -3.62
N GLU A 663 25.99 6.78 -4.26
CA GLU A 663 26.34 5.43 -3.80
C GLU A 663 27.06 5.47 -2.44
N ALA A 664 27.98 6.41 -2.24
CA ALA A 664 28.63 6.64 -0.94
C ALA A 664 27.65 7.15 0.14
N LEU A 665 26.63 7.92 -0.23
CA LEU A 665 25.55 8.32 0.69
C LEU A 665 24.64 7.13 1.04
N LEU A 666 24.37 6.25 0.08
CA LEU A 666 23.57 5.04 0.29
C LEU A 666 24.29 4.05 1.20
N ALA A 667 25.60 3.82 1.00
CA ALA A 667 26.39 2.97 1.88
C ALA A 667 26.33 3.44 3.35
N ARG A 668 26.55 4.74 3.59
CA ARG A 668 26.39 5.33 4.93
C ARG A 668 24.98 5.19 5.48
N ALA A 669 23.96 5.33 4.63
CA ALA A 669 22.57 5.16 5.06
C ALA A 669 22.28 3.70 5.45
N PHE A 670 22.91 2.71 4.81
CA PHE A 670 22.83 1.31 5.23
C PHE A 670 23.48 1.06 6.58
N ASP A 671 24.67 1.62 6.84
CA ASP A 671 25.32 1.51 8.15
C ASP A 671 24.46 2.14 9.26
N GLU A 672 23.90 3.33 9.01
CA GLU A 672 22.96 4.01 9.92
C GLU A 672 21.70 3.16 10.18
N ASN A 673 21.20 2.46 9.15
CA ASN A 673 19.99 1.65 9.21
C ASN A 673 20.22 0.31 9.92
N GLU A 674 21.36 -0.33 9.70
CA GLU A 674 21.78 -1.52 10.43
C GLU A 674 21.83 -1.21 11.94
N ALA A 675 22.54 -0.15 12.32
CA ALA A 675 22.65 0.28 13.71
C ALA A 675 21.28 0.59 14.32
N LEU A 676 20.38 1.24 13.57
CA LEU A 676 19.03 1.56 14.00
C LEU A 676 18.22 0.29 14.31
N PHE A 677 18.13 -0.66 13.37
CA PHE A 677 17.29 -1.84 13.56
C PHE A 677 17.85 -2.76 14.65
N ILE A 678 19.17 -2.99 14.70
CA ILE A 678 19.77 -3.77 15.79
C ILE A 678 19.46 -3.13 17.15
N PHE A 679 19.63 -1.81 17.28
CA PHE A 679 19.35 -1.11 18.54
C PHE A 679 17.85 -1.13 18.90
N LEU A 680 16.96 -0.98 17.91
CA LEU A 680 15.52 -1.06 18.08
C LEU A 680 15.08 -2.44 18.61
N TYR A 681 15.51 -3.51 17.93
CA TYR A 681 15.15 -4.87 18.29
C TYR A 681 15.76 -5.30 19.64
N LYS A 682 16.99 -4.88 19.96
CA LYS A 682 17.55 -5.04 21.32
C LYS A 682 16.70 -4.33 22.37
N SER A 683 16.24 -3.11 22.08
CA SER A 683 15.40 -2.34 23.01
C SER A 683 14.06 -3.04 23.27
N PHE A 684 13.40 -3.55 22.22
CA PHE A 684 12.21 -4.38 22.36
C PHE A 684 12.46 -5.66 23.17
N SER A 685 13.53 -6.40 22.86
CA SER A 685 13.89 -7.64 23.55
C SER A 685 14.12 -7.41 25.04
N ASN A 686 14.80 -6.32 25.42
CA ASN A 686 15.05 -5.99 26.82
C ASN A 686 13.75 -5.74 27.59
N VAL A 687 12.86 -4.87 27.08
CA VAL A 687 11.62 -4.54 27.79
C VAL A 687 10.62 -5.69 27.83
N LEU A 688 10.58 -6.52 26.79
CA LEU A 688 9.71 -7.70 26.74
C LEU A 688 10.22 -8.79 27.70
N LYS A 689 11.53 -9.05 27.75
CA LYS A 689 12.11 -10.03 28.70
C LYS A 689 11.80 -9.66 30.15
N GLU A 690 12.08 -8.41 30.54
CA GLU A 690 11.83 -7.94 31.91
C GLU A 690 10.39 -8.22 32.36
N ARG A 691 9.40 -7.90 31.51
CA ARG A 691 7.98 -8.06 31.86
C ARG A 691 7.43 -9.48 31.68
N LEU A 692 7.90 -10.25 30.70
CA LEU A 692 7.49 -11.65 30.52
C LEU A 692 7.99 -12.55 31.66
N HIS A 693 9.17 -12.27 32.21
CA HIS A 693 9.66 -12.96 33.41
C HIS A 693 8.77 -12.71 34.65
N HIS A 694 8.18 -11.52 34.77
CA HIS A 694 7.22 -11.22 35.84
C HIS A 694 5.87 -11.92 35.61
N ALA A 695 5.37 -11.96 34.36
CA ALA A 695 4.13 -12.64 34.03
C ALA A 695 4.19 -14.16 34.25
N SER A 696 5.30 -14.82 33.90
CA SER A 696 5.45 -16.27 34.14
C SER A 696 5.47 -16.67 35.62
N MET A 697 5.72 -15.72 36.53
CA MET A 697 5.65 -15.96 37.98
C MET A 697 4.24 -15.74 38.56
N GLU A 698 3.35 -15.05 37.84
CA GLU A 698 1.97 -14.76 38.27
C GLU A 698 0.93 -15.76 37.70
N VAL A 699 1.24 -16.43 36.59
CA VAL A 699 0.31 -17.36 35.87
C VAL A 699 0.02 -18.67 36.63
N ASP A 700 0.71 -18.96 37.73
CA ASP A 700 0.44 -20.16 38.55
C ASP A 700 -0.90 -20.11 39.34
N ASN A 701 -1.72 -19.06 39.23
CA ASN A 701 -2.89 -18.91 40.12
C ASN A 701 -4.27 -18.60 39.53
N GLU A 702 -4.50 -18.34 38.25
CA GLU A 702 -5.89 -18.09 37.79
C GLU A 702 -6.21 -18.73 36.43
N SER A 703 -7.15 -19.69 36.47
CA SER A 703 -7.81 -20.27 35.30
C SER A 703 -9.25 -19.74 35.23
N GLY A 704 -9.57 -18.99 34.18
CA GLY A 704 -10.90 -18.42 33.99
C GLY A 704 -11.12 -17.83 32.60
N GLN A 705 -12.19 -18.31 31.94
CA GLN A 705 -12.73 -17.98 30.62
C GLN A 705 -12.44 -16.57 30.05
N GLN A 706 -11.88 -16.54 28.83
CA GLN A 706 -11.62 -15.36 28.01
C GLN A 706 -12.91 -14.68 27.51
N ASN A 707 -13.27 -13.57 28.15
CA ASN A 707 -13.90 -12.44 27.48
C ASN A 707 -12.80 -11.43 27.16
N GLY A 708 -12.53 -11.15 25.87
CA GLY A 708 -11.40 -10.33 25.39
C GLY A 708 -11.37 -8.85 25.84
N TYR A 709 -12.24 -8.44 26.76
CA TYR A 709 -12.37 -7.08 27.28
C TYR A 709 -11.86 -6.89 28.72
N ILE A 710 -11.53 -7.98 29.43
CA ILE A 710 -10.99 -7.94 30.80
C ILE A 710 -9.56 -8.52 30.77
N ILE A 711 -8.71 -7.90 29.97
CA ILE A 711 -7.28 -8.20 29.92
C ILE A 711 -6.58 -7.28 30.93
N GLY A 712 -5.67 -7.84 31.74
CA GLY A 712 -4.88 -7.07 32.70
C GLY A 712 -3.97 -6.04 32.02
N ASP A 713 -3.62 -4.97 32.74
CA ASP A 713 -2.69 -3.90 32.27
C ASP A 713 -1.44 -4.50 31.61
N ASN A 714 -0.76 -5.40 32.32
CA ASN A 714 0.47 -6.04 31.84
C ASN A 714 0.28 -6.84 30.55
N GLU A 715 -0.81 -7.59 30.42
CA GLU A 715 -1.07 -8.39 29.22
C GLU A 715 -1.41 -7.48 28.03
N GLN A 716 -2.21 -6.44 28.24
CA GLN A 716 -2.50 -5.45 27.20
C GLN A 716 -1.25 -4.66 26.79
N TRP A 717 -0.35 -4.39 27.74
CA TRP A 717 0.98 -3.84 27.47
C TRP A 717 1.80 -4.74 26.54
N CYS A 718 1.85 -6.05 26.83
CA CYS A 718 2.55 -7.02 26.01
C CYS A 718 1.95 -7.11 24.61
N LEU A 719 0.63 -7.23 24.49
CA LEU A 719 -0.08 -7.27 23.21
C LEU A 719 0.18 -6.02 22.36
N SER A 720 0.16 -4.85 22.99
CA SER A 720 0.39 -3.58 22.28
C SER A 720 1.83 -3.48 21.79
N THR A 721 2.80 -3.77 22.67
CA THR A 721 4.23 -3.73 22.35
C THR A 721 4.59 -4.74 21.24
N MET A 722 4.08 -5.97 21.35
CA MET A 722 4.26 -7.00 20.33
C MET A 722 3.57 -6.62 19.01
N GLY A 723 2.42 -5.95 19.09
CA GLY A 723 1.75 -5.35 17.93
C GLY A 723 2.66 -4.40 17.16
N TYR A 724 3.40 -3.52 17.86
CA TYR A 724 4.38 -2.63 17.21
C TYR A 724 5.62 -3.36 16.68
N VAL A 725 6.09 -4.42 17.35
CA VAL A 725 7.15 -5.29 16.81
C VAL A 725 6.71 -5.88 15.47
N LYS A 726 5.50 -6.46 15.40
CA LYS A 726 4.93 -7.02 14.15
C LYS A 726 4.77 -5.94 13.08
N ALA A 727 4.27 -4.77 13.47
CA ALA A 727 4.09 -3.63 12.58
C ALA A 727 5.39 -3.20 11.91
N PHE A 728 6.43 -2.90 12.69
CA PHE A 728 7.72 -2.48 12.16
C PHE A 728 8.39 -3.58 11.34
N THR A 729 8.29 -4.83 11.78
CA THR A 729 8.84 -5.97 11.03
C THR A 729 8.22 -6.10 9.65
N ARG A 730 6.89 -5.99 9.53
CA ARG A 730 6.21 -6.05 8.23
C ARG A 730 6.47 -4.82 7.37
N GLN A 731 6.36 -3.62 7.94
CA GLN A 731 6.45 -2.37 7.19
C GLN A 731 7.84 -2.15 6.58
N TYR A 732 8.89 -2.56 7.29
CA TYR A 732 10.29 -2.36 6.87
C TYR A 732 11.00 -3.68 6.54
N ALA A 733 10.24 -4.73 6.19
CA ALA A 733 10.76 -6.07 5.96
C ALA A 733 11.94 -6.10 4.98
N SER A 734 11.89 -5.32 3.89
CA SER A 734 12.96 -5.25 2.88
C SER A 734 14.31 -4.79 3.43
N GLU A 735 14.29 -3.92 4.45
CA GLU A 735 15.51 -3.40 5.09
C GLU A 735 15.92 -4.18 6.33
N ILE A 736 14.98 -4.85 6.99
CA ILE A 736 15.27 -5.67 8.16
C ILE A 736 15.88 -7.00 7.72
N TRP A 737 15.37 -7.56 6.63
CA TRP A 737 15.80 -8.87 6.12
C TRP A 737 17.30 -8.90 5.76
N THR A 738 17.87 -7.78 5.31
CA THR A 738 19.31 -7.66 5.01
C THR A 738 20.20 -7.84 6.25
N HIS A 739 19.63 -7.76 7.44
CA HIS A 739 20.35 -7.86 8.72
C HIS A 739 19.84 -9.01 9.59
N ILE A 740 19.01 -9.91 9.05
CA ILE A 740 18.29 -10.91 9.84
C ILE A 740 19.23 -11.87 10.58
N GLU A 741 20.35 -12.27 9.98
CA GLU A 741 21.33 -13.15 10.62
C GLU A 741 21.94 -12.52 11.89
N LYS A 742 22.28 -11.22 11.81
CA LYS A 742 22.80 -10.46 12.96
C LYS A 742 21.73 -10.27 14.03
N ILE A 743 20.50 -9.94 13.62
CA ILE A 743 19.37 -9.76 14.55
C ILE A 743 19.05 -11.09 15.26
N ASP A 744 19.05 -12.22 14.55
CA ASP A 744 18.80 -13.54 15.14
C ASP A 744 19.88 -13.92 16.16
N ALA A 745 21.16 -13.69 15.82
CA ALA A 745 22.28 -13.97 16.70
C ALA A 745 22.32 -13.06 17.95
N GLU A 746 21.99 -11.78 17.81
CA GLU A 746 22.17 -10.77 18.87
C GLU A 746 20.91 -10.45 19.68
N VAL A 747 19.71 -10.73 19.15
CA VAL A 747 18.44 -10.27 19.74
C VAL A 747 17.48 -11.40 20.08
N PHE A 748 17.23 -12.32 19.15
CA PHE A 748 16.14 -13.29 19.24
C PHE A 748 16.45 -14.45 20.18
N HIS A 749 16.39 -14.17 21.48
CA HIS A 749 16.38 -15.16 22.56
C HIS A 749 15.14 -16.08 22.48
N PRO A 750 15.18 -17.35 22.94
CA PRO A 750 14.05 -18.28 22.88
C PRO A 750 12.71 -17.72 23.40
N LEU A 751 12.73 -16.98 24.51
CA LEU A 751 11.53 -16.32 25.06
C LEU A 751 10.91 -15.27 24.13
N PHE A 752 11.73 -14.57 23.34
CA PHE A 752 11.24 -13.63 22.32
C PHE A 752 10.65 -14.36 21.11
N LYS A 753 11.16 -15.56 20.79
CA LYS A 753 10.60 -16.41 19.72
C LYS A 753 9.29 -17.09 20.14
N GLN A 754 9.05 -17.25 21.45
CA GLN A 754 7.86 -17.88 22.01
C GLN A 754 6.69 -16.89 22.19
N ALA A 755 6.99 -15.63 22.51
CA ALA A 755 6.01 -14.53 22.60
C ALA A 755 5.64 -14.01 21.20
#